data_AF-A0A953BSV2-F1
#
_entry.id   AF-A0A953BSV2-F1
#
_cell.length_a   1.000
_cell.length_b   1.000
_cell.length_c   1.000
_cell.angle_alpha   90.00
_cell.angle_beta   90.00
_cell.angle_gamma   90.00
#
_symmetry.space_group_name_H-M   'P 1'
#
loop_
_entity.id
_entity.type
_entity.pdbx_description
1 polymer ?
#
loop_
_entity_poly.entity_id
_entity_poly.type
_entity_poly.pdbx_seq_one_letter_code
_entity_poly.pdbx_strand_id
1 'polypeptide(L)'
;MMKRSLLLAMSCVCSLVFSAPLLAADADPLDWPYWRGARFDGTSPEKGLPDEWNPEGGEGSNLLWKAPFGSRSTPVLMAGKLYLITTDKPEVPTEEREKVVCLDAQTGEVKWERAFNVYLTDVPRERLGWSSVVADPASGNVFVLGVAANFLCLNGDTGEVVWERSLFEEYGFLTTYGGRTNFPIVHEDNVIISAVVIGWDEMAKPAHRFIAFHKSNGQPVWFQSTRLLPEDTTYSAPVLSVVNGQLQLVVGAGDGSMYGIQPRTGKKIWQYDVSSHGLNVSPLVVDGRVYCGHSEENQDSNESGAVFCLDATKTGNITKDGEFWRQTELMVGRASPLMHGGRLYVASDTGKLFTLDPETGKVLDRKTMGTMVRASPLFVDGKLYMNEVSRGCYVYRPTEKGLEQVSRVRLPSGEECHGSPICSHGRIYLPSTGAMYCIGFAEWSKEVDELPEPARESPREEDEAPAQVQVVPVETQLPPGARQTYHVRLYNDRGQYLRLAAAGDVEFTATGPATIDAEGVLTVPKDLSAAGAALVTAKVGEHSGGARVRLFPRLPWSFDFNDGEVPITWVGAQYRHVVIDFDLWQKLRQQDERAAAMYLYLYTNIRNAPKPELVIDDSTPQEKWKEFLAYLKLATDESRPRTKADAEALLGPSLKLLQDEKVFDVVEWSTWDRPTGAEGATVAEPRLRITKGERGVSGEGVLCKLMTIPKGSRSQGTIGPDDMRNYTFQADVYGLERDGKVGDVGIIAQRYACVLMGAHQRLEIRTWHTQPERFSAEYPFAWSPDTWYTIKFQASTEGDKAVLKAKVWKRGEPEPSNWMVTGEDSVPNLQGSPGLFGDAKVAEFFYDNISVAPNDG
;
A
#
# COMPACT_ATOMS: atom_id res chain seq x y z
N MET A 1 -18.78 -33.30 42.30
CA MET A 1 -17.77 -34.33 42.60
C MET A 1 -16.73 -34.34 41.47
N MET A 2 -15.49 -34.01 41.83
CA MET A 2 -14.19 -34.36 41.21
C MET A 2 -13.95 -34.18 39.70
N LYS A 3 -13.13 -33.16 39.41
CA LYS A 3 -11.90 -33.13 38.58
C LYS A 3 -11.95 -33.71 37.15
N ARG A 4 -11.74 -32.83 36.17
CA ARG A 4 -10.75 -33.00 35.09
C ARG A 4 -10.52 -31.66 34.38
N SER A 5 -9.46 -30.97 34.78
CA SER A 5 -8.83 -29.88 34.03
C SER A 5 -7.69 -30.51 33.25
N LEU A 6 -7.76 -30.50 31.91
CA LEU A 6 -6.61 -30.76 31.05
C LEU A 6 -6.27 -29.47 30.31
N LEU A 7 -5.05 -28.98 30.54
CA LEU A 7 -4.38 -28.02 29.68
C LEU A 7 -4.22 -28.64 28.29
N LEU A 8 -4.75 -27.99 27.25
CA LEU A 8 -4.29 -28.21 25.88
C LEU A 8 -3.16 -27.21 25.59
N ALA A 9 -1.92 -27.65 25.70
CA ALA A 9 -0.79 -27.02 25.05
C ALA A 9 -0.81 -27.46 23.58
N MET A 10 -1.29 -26.59 22.70
CA MET A 10 -1.31 -26.85 21.26
C MET A 10 0.10 -26.58 20.71
N SER A 11 0.94 -27.60 20.73
CA SER A 11 2.21 -27.62 20.00
C SER A 11 1.88 -27.81 18.52
N CYS A 12 1.88 -26.73 17.73
CA CYS A 12 1.83 -26.84 16.27
C CYS A 12 3.13 -27.46 15.75
N VAL A 13 3.19 -28.79 15.72
CA VAL A 13 4.15 -29.53 14.91
C VAL A 13 3.60 -29.53 13.49
N CYS A 14 4.08 -28.61 12.64
CA CYS A 14 3.86 -28.67 11.19
C CYS A 14 4.55 -29.92 10.63
N SER A 15 3.85 -31.05 10.66
CA SER A 15 4.27 -32.24 9.93
C SER A 15 3.92 -32.02 8.46
N LEU A 16 4.93 -31.85 7.62
CA LEU A 16 4.80 -31.89 6.17
C LEU A 16 4.17 -33.23 5.77
N VAL A 17 2.88 -33.22 5.47
CA VAL A 17 2.31 -34.25 4.61
C VAL A 17 2.90 -33.99 3.23
N PHE A 18 3.77 -34.90 2.77
CA PHE A 18 4.18 -34.93 1.37
C PHE A 18 2.92 -35.17 0.52
N SER A 19 2.30 -34.09 0.05
CA SER A 19 1.34 -34.17 -1.04
C SER A 19 2.09 -34.75 -2.23
N ALA A 20 1.59 -35.87 -2.77
CA ALA A 20 1.98 -36.32 -4.10
C ALA A 20 1.87 -35.13 -5.06
N PRO A 21 2.77 -34.98 -6.06
CA PRO A 21 2.65 -33.91 -7.03
C PRO A 21 1.28 -34.08 -7.70
N LEU A 22 0.36 -33.17 -7.40
CA LEU A 22 -0.82 -32.99 -8.21
C LEU A 22 -0.25 -32.70 -9.59
N LEU A 23 -0.51 -33.58 -10.56
CA LEU A 23 -0.26 -33.25 -11.96
C LEU A 23 -0.97 -31.92 -12.19
N ALA A 24 -0.21 -30.83 -12.32
CA ALA A 24 -0.76 -29.55 -12.69
C ALA A 24 -1.49 -29.80 -14.01
N ALA A 25 -2.81 -29.63 -14.01
CA ALA A 25 -3.51 -29.55 -15.27
C ALA A 25 -2.86 -28.39 -16.03
N ASP A 26 -2.49 -28.61 -17.29
CA ASP A 26 -1.99 -27.53 -18.13
C ASP A 26 -3.01 -26.38 -18.07
N ALA A 27 -2.52 -25.17 -17.82
CA ALA A 27 -3.38 -23.99 -17.78
C ALA A 27 -4.09 -23.86 -19.14
N ASP A 28 -5.40 -23.71 -19.13
CA ASP A 28 -6.15 -23.51 -20.36
C ASP A 28 -5.67 -22.21 -21.04
N PRO A 29 -5.16 -22.25 -22.27
CA PRO A 29 -4.66 -21.05 -22.95
C PRO A 29 -5.75 -20.00 -23.22
N LEU A 30 -7.04 -20.36 -23.07
CA LEU A 30 -8.17 -19.45 -23.19
C LEU A 30 -8.67 -18.93 -21.84
N ASP A 31 -8.11 -19.37 -20.72
CA ASP A 31 -8.39 -18.74 -19.42
C ASP A 31 -7.82 -17.31 -19.38
N TRP A 32 -8.45 -16.46 -18.55
CA TRP A 32 -8.07 -15.06 -18.38
C TRP A 32 -7.72 -14.78 -16.91
N PRO A 33 -6.63 -15.38 -16.37
CA PRO A 33 -6.35 -15.39 -14.94
C PRO A 33 -5.90 -14.05 -14.36
N TYR A 34 -5.47 -13.12 -15.22
CA TYR A 34 -5.01 -11.77 -14.88
C TYR A 34 -5.85 -10.72 -15.61
N TRP A 35 -5.93 -9.49 -15.11
CA TRP A 35 -6.80 -8.45 -15.67
C TRP A 35 -6.49 -8.10 -17.15
N ARG A 36 -5.26 -8.35 -17.63
CA ARG A 36 -4.83 -8.23 -19.05
C ARG A 36 -4.66 -9.57 -19.77
N GLY A 37 -5.17 -10.65 -19.19
CA GLY A 37 -5.04 -12.00 -19.72
C GLY A 37 -3.68 -12.63 -19.38
N ALA A 38 -3.51 -13.89 -19.75
CA ALA A 38 -2.33 -14.68 -19.42
C ALA A 38 -1.00 -14.11 -19.97
N ARG A 39 -1.08 -13.27 -21.01
CA ARG A 39 0.08 -12.60 -21.65
C ARG A 39 0.32 -11.16 -21.21
N PHE A 40 -0.50 -10.62 -20.32
CA PHE A 40 -0.38 -9.24 -19.83
C PHE A 40 -0.57 -8.13 -20.89
N ASP A 41 -0.97 -8.46 -22.12
CA ASP A 41 -1.01 -7.53 -23.27
C ASP A 41 -2.42 -7.17 -23.72
N GLY A 42 -3.44 -7.84 -23.18
CA GLY A 42 -4.83 -7.57 -23.52
C GLY A 42 -5.30 -8.09 -24.85
N THR A 43 -4.64 -9.10 -25.41
CA THR A 43 -5.01 -9.69 -26.69
C THR A 43 -5.56 -11.11 -26.50
N SER A 44 -6.59 -11.50 -27.25
CA SER A 44 -7.10 -12.88 -27.32
C SER A 44 -7.01 -13.40 -28.77
N PRO A 45 -6.67 -14.68 -28.99
CA PRO A 45 -6.70 -15.30 -30.32
C PRO A 45 -8.09 -15.66 -30.83
N GLU A 46 -9.11 -15.57 -29.98
CA GLU A 46 -10.42 -16.12 -30.27
C GLU A 46 -11.12 -15.36 -31.40
N LYS A 47 -11.90 -16.09 -32.21
CA LYS A 47 -12.64 -15.54 -33.35
C LYS A 47 -14.14 -15.78 -33.24
N GLY A 48 -14.90 -15.27 -34.21
CA GLY A 48 -16.33 -15.53 -34.28
C GLY A 48 -17.07 -14.85 -33.14
N LEU A 49 -16.67 -13.63 -32.81
CA LEU A 49 -17.29 -12.80 -31.79
C LEU A 49 -18.25 -11.80 -32.45
N PRO A 50 -19.31 -11.38 -31.76
CA PRO A 50 -20.28 -10.46 -32.35
C PRO A 50 -19.65 -9.09 -32.65
N ASP A 51 -20.02 -8.52 -33.80
CA ASP A 51 -19.66 -7.14 -34.19
C ASP A 51 -20.54 -6.11 -33.44
N GLU A 52 -21.78 -6.48 -33.14
CA GLU A 52 -22.79 -5.66 -32.48
C GLU A 52 -23.52 -6.47 -31.38
N TRP A 53 -23.92 -5.77 -30.31
CA TRP A 53 -24.73 -6.33 -29.24
C TRP A 53 -25.62 -5.26 -28.60
N ASN A 54 -26.71 -5.68 -27.96
CA ASN A 54 -27.66 -4.80 -27.28
C ASN A 54 -27.75 -5.16 -25.79
N PRO A 55 -27.49 -4.22 -24.85
CA PRO A 55 -27.57 -4.47 -23.41
C PRO A 55 -28.99 -4.72 -22.90
N GLU A 56 -30.02 -4.42 -23.69
CA GLU A 56 -31.42 -4.77 -23.37
C GLU A 56 -31.77 -6.23 -23.70
N GLY A 57 -30.91 -6.94 -24.44
CA GLY A 57 -31.20 -8.29 -24.91
C GLY A 57 -32.23 -8.31 -26.05
N GLY A 58 -33.03 -9.39 -26.11
CA GLY A 58 -34.05 -9.61 -27.13
C GLY A 58 -33.89 -10.91 -27.91
N GLU A 59 -34.88 -11.26 -28.73
CA GLU A 59 -34.82 -12.44 -29.60
C GLU A 59 -33.65 -12.31 -30.59
N GLY A 60 -32.81 -13.33 -30.67
CA GLY A 60 -31.59 -13.32 -31.49
C GLY A 60 -30.46 -12.43 -30.96
N SER A 61 -30.54 -11.96 -29.71
CA SER A 61 -29.49 -11.13 -29.12
C SER A 61 -28.20 -11.93 -28.83
N ASN A 62 -27.07 -11.26 -28.99
CA ASN A 62 -25.75 -11.75 -28.59
C ASN A 62 -25.43 -11.47 -27.11
N LEU A 63 -26.40 -10.94 -26.33
CA LEU A 63 -26.30 -10.87 -24.87
C LEU A 63 -26.75 -12.21 -24.28
N LEU A 64 -25.79 -13.04 -23.88
CA LEU A 64 -26.05 -14.39 -23.36
C LEU A 64 -26.66 -14.34 -21.96
N TRP A 65 -26.14 -13.48 -21.10
CA TRP A 65 -26.67 -13.23 -19.77
C TRP A 65 -26.22 -11.88 -19.22
N LYS A 66 -26.95 -11.38 -18.22
CA LYS A 66 -26.65 -10.18 -17.43
C LYS A 66 -26.79 -10.54 -15.95
N ALA A 67 -25.69 -10.46 -15.19
CA ALA A 67 -25.71 -10.72 -13.75
C ALA A 67 -25.70 -9.38 -12.96
N PRO A 68 -26.48 -9.24 -11.89
CA PRO A 68 -26.68 -7.97 -11.17
C PRO A 68 -25.52 -7.60 -10.22
N PHE A 69 -24.28 -7.92 -10.62
CA PHE A 69 -23.07 -7.61 -9.86
C PHE A 69 -22.31 -6.51 -10.56
N GLY A 70 -22.46 -5.28 -10.09
CA GLY A 70 -21.67 -4.15 -10.57
C GLY A 70 -20.22 -4.27 -10.11
N SER A 71 -19.25 -3.95 -10.95
CA SER A 71 -17.85 -3.84 -10.57
C SER A 71 -17.17 -2.68 -11.29
N ARG A 72 -16.27 -2.00 -10.57
CA ARG A 72 -15.37 -0.99 -11.15
C ARG A 72 -14.10 -1.63 -11.74
N SER A 73 -13.86 -2.89 -11.45
CA SER A 73 -12.61 -3.57 -11.81
C SER A 73 -12.82 -4.60 -12.90
N THR A 74 -11.70 -5.02 -13.48
CA THR A 74 -11.72 -6.02 -14.55
C THR A 74 -11.88 -7.40 -13.92
N PRO A 75 -12.84 -8.24 -14.37
CA PRO A 75 -12.96 -9.59 -13.86
C PRO A 75 -11.80 -10.47 -14.37
N VAL A 76 -11.64 -11.64 -13.77
CA VAL A 76 -10.75 -12.70 -14.26
C VAL A 76 -11.53 -13.99 -14.43
N LEU A 77 -11.07 -14.87 -15.30
CA LEU A 77 -11.71 -16.15 -15.57
C LEU A 77 -10.69 -17.27 -15.48
N MET A 78 -11.05 -18.33 -14.76
CA MET A 78 -10.25 -19.55 -14.69
C MET A 78 -11.17 -20.76 -14.55
N ALA A 79 -10.94 -21.80 -15.35
CA ALA A 79 -11.67 -23.06 -15.31
C ALA A 79 -13.20 -22.88 -15.36
N GLY A 80 -13.69 -22.06 -16.29
CA GLY A 80 -15.11 -21.78 -16.49
C GLY A 80 -15.79 -21.00 -15.35
N LYS A 81 -15.01 -20.39 -14.45
CA LYS A 81 -15.50 -19.55 -13.35
C LYS A 81 -15.01 -18.12 -13.53
N LEU A 82 -15.94 -17.17 -13.46
CA LEU A 82 -15.69 -15.74 -13.57
C LEU A 82 -15.67 -15.12 -12.17
N TYR A 83 -14.57 -14.46 -11.82
CA TYR A 83 -14.37 -13.85 -10.51
C TYR A 83 -14.30 -12.33 -10.63
N LEU A 84 -14.97 -11.64 -9.71
CA LEU A 84 -14.93 -10.19 -9.59
C LEU A 84 -15.02 -9.75 -8.12
N ILE A 85 -14.48 -8.57 -7.82
CA ILE A 85 -14.68 -7.90 -6.53
C ILE A 85 -15.71 -6.78 -6.67
N THR A 86 -16.54 -6.61 -5.66
CA THR A 86 -17.59 -5.58 -5.59
C THR A 86 -17.94 -5.23 -4.14
N THR A 87 -18.82 -4.26 -3.95
CA THR A 87 -19.43 -3.92 -2.66
C THR A 87 -20.45 -4.97 -2.27
N ASP A 88 -20.44 -5.38 -1.00
CA ASP A 88 -21.47 -6.19 -0.39
C ASP A 88 -22.46 -5.29 0.37
N LYS A 89 -23.75 -5.54 0.18
CA LYS A 89 -24.86 -4.83 0.83
C LYS A 89 -24.76 -3.29 0.78
N PRO A 90 -24.50 -2.67 -0.38
CA PRO A 90 -24.39 -1.20 -0.49
C PRO A 90 -25.64 -0.43 -0.05
N GLU A 91 -26.80 -1.09 0.00
CA GLU A 91 -28.11 -0.58 0.43
C GLU A 91 -28.36 -0.64 1.94
N VAL A 92 -27.54 -1.39 2.70
CA VAL A 92 -27.59 -1.47 4.16
C VAL A 92 -26.26 -0.97 4.70
N PRO A 93 -26.07 0.35 4.90
CA PRO A 93 -24.78 0.93 5.30
C PRO A 93 -24.14 0.24 6.51
N THR A 94 -24.95 -0.17 7.50
CA THR A 94 -24.51 -0.86 8.72
C THR A 94 -23.93 -2.25 8.48
N GLU A 95 -24.15 -2.84 7.31
CA GLU A 95 -23.64 -4.14 6.90
C GLU A 95 -22.69 -4.07 5.69
N GLU A 96 -22.39 -2.85 5.22
CA GLU A 96 -21.59 -2.61 4.03
C GLU A 96 -20.16 -3.15 4.18
N ARG A 97 -19.70 -3.86 3.16
CA ARG A 97 -18.42 -4.59 3.10
C ARG A 97 -17.89 -4.65 1.67
N GLU A 98 -16.74 -5.29 1.49
CA GLU A 98 -16.32 -5.77 0.17
C GLU A 98 -16.64 -7.27 0.04
N LYS A 99 -16.80 -7.75 -1.19
CA LYS A 99 -16.90 -9.18 -1.49
C LYS A 99 -16.25 -9.57 -2.80
N VAL A 100 -15.81 -10.82 -2.87
CA VAL A 100 -15.55 -11.52 -4.13
C VAL A 100 -16.77 -12.34 -4.49
N VAL A 101 -17.18 -12.27 -5.76
CA VAL A 101 -18.25 -13.06 -6.36
C VAL A 101 -17.64 -14.00 -7.40
N CYS A 102 -18.02 -15.27 -7.34
CA CYS A 102 -17.74 -16.25 -8.38
C CYS A 102 -19.03 -16.58 -9.12
N LEU A 103 -19.02 -16.36 -10.43
CA LEU A 103 -20.10 -16.75 -11.33
C LEU A 103 -19.67 -17.95 -12.17
N ASP A 104 -20.62 -18.79 -12.53
CA ASP A 104 -20.44 -19.67 -13.67
C ASP A 104 -20.31 -18.83 -14.95
N ALA A 105 -19.20 -18.98 -15.66
CA ALA A 105 -18.91 -18.12 -16.80
C ALA A 105 -19.87 -18.36 -17.99
N GLN A 106 -20.56 -19.50 -18.03
CA GLN A 106 -21.52 -19.84 -19.08
C GLN A 106 -22.92 -19.35 -18.78
N THR A 107 -23.39 -19.48 -17.54
CA THR A 107 -24.77 -19.17 -17.18
C THR A 107 -24.93 -17.82 -16.49
N GLY A 108 -23.85 -17.26 -15.91
CA GLY A 108 -23.91 -16.08 -15.07
C GLY A 108 -24.47 -16.36 -13.67
N GLU A 109 -24.74 -17.62 -13.33
CA GLU A 109 -25.25 -18.02 -12.02
C GLU A 109 -24.17 -17.93 -10.95
N VAL A 110 -24.57 -17.53 -9.74
CA VAL A 110 -23.65 -17.45 -8.60
C VAL A 110 -23.25 -18.84 -8.16
N LYS A 111 -21.94 -19.08 -8.11
CA LYS A 111 -21.35 -20.29 -7.49
C LYS A 111 -21.08 -20.07 -6.01
N TRP A 112 -20.47 -18.94 -5.67
CA TRP A 112 -20.23 -18.54 -4.28
C TRP A 112 -19.98 -17.03 -4.17
N GLU A 113 -20.15 -16.51 -2.94
CA GLU A 113 -19.82 -15.14 -2.56
C GLU A 113 -19.01 -15.16 -1.26
N ARG A 114 -17.96 -14.33 -1.18
CA ARG A 114 -17.14 -14.17 0.02
C ARG A 114 -17.03 -12.70 0.39
N ALA A 115 -17.77 -12.28 1.42
CA ALA A 115 -17.67 -10.95 2.00
C ALA A 115 -16.57 -10.86 3.07
N PHE A 116 -15.94 -9.68 3.19
CA PHE A 116 -14.93 -9.35 4.19
C PHE A 116 -15.03 -7.87 4.60
N ASN A 117 -14.66 -7.57 5.85
CA ASN A 117 -14.87 -6.25 6.43
C ASN A 117 -13.96 -5.18 5.86
N VAL A 118 -14.47 -3.96 5.83
CA VAL A 118 -13.70 -2.73 5.60
C VAL A 118 -13.56 -2.00 6.94
N TYR A 119 -12.32 -1.69 7.32
CA TYR A 119 -11.98 -1.10 8.61
C TYR A 119 -10.75 -0.22 8.48
N LEU A 120 -10.60 0.73 9.40
CA LEU A 120 -9.44 1.61 9.58
C LEU A 120 -8.93 2.35 8.32
N THR A 121 -9.71 2.41 7.25
CA THR A 121 -9.29 2.97 5.96
C THR A 121 -9.78 4.41 5.75
N ASP A 122 -9.03 5.15 4.94
CA ASP A 122 -9.40 6.48 4.43
C ASP A 122 -10.17 6.42 3.10
N VAL A 123 -10.42 5.22 2.57
CA VAL A 123 -11.10 4.99 1.29
C VAL A 123 -12.60 5.16 1.49
N PRO A 124 -13.29 6.04 0.73
CA PRO A 124 -14.74 6.22 0.84
C PRO A 124 -15.51 5.10 0.11
N ARG A 125 -16.79 4.92 0.46
CA ARG A 125 -17.61 3.82 -0.07
C ARG A 125 -17.73 3.79 -1.60
N GLU A 126 -17.67 4.94 -2.26
CA GLU A 126 -17.76 5.04 -3.72
C GLU A 126 -16.57 4.39 -4.42
N ARG A 127 -15.49 4.07 -3.69
CA ARG A 127 -14.25 3.49 -4.20
C ARG A 127 -14.01 2.04 -3.78
N LEU A 128 -15.00 1.37 -3.20
CA LEU A 128 -14.93 -0.07 -2.97
C LEU A 128 -14.80 -0.84 -4.29
N GLY A 129 -14.08 -1.97 -4.26
CA GLY A 129 -13.89 -2.83 -5.42
C GLY A 129 -12.99 -2.26 -6.52
N TRP A 130 -12.15 -1.24 -6.23
CA TRP A 130 -11.19 -0.65 -7.19
C TRP A 130 -9.85 -1.43 -7.27
N SER A 131 -9.85 -2.69 -6.85
CA SER A 131 -8.78 -3.66 -7.03
C SER A 131 -9.24 -4.74 -8.01
N SER A 132 -8.34 -5.41 -8.72
CA SER A 132 -8.71 -6.61 -9.49
C SER A 132 -8.28 -7.85 -8.71
N VAL A 133 -9.14 -8.87 -8.71
CA VAL A 133 -8.75 -10.21 -8.25
C VAL A 133 -7.77 -10.83 -9.24
N VAL A 134 -6.99 -11.82 -8.80
CA VAL A 134 -6.14 -12.64 -9.67
C VAL A 134 -6.40 -14.11 -9.44
N ALA A 135 -6.43 -14.91 -10.50
CA ALA A 135 -6.57 -16.36 -10.40
C ALA A 135 -5.22 -17.03 -10.70
N ASP A 136 -4.95 -18.15 -10.04
CA ASP A 136 -3.76 -18.98 -10.30
C ASP A 136 -4.20 -20.37 -10.79
N PRO A 137 -4.16 -20.64 -12.11
CA PRO A 137 -4.52 -21.94 -12.67
C PRO A 137 -3.77 -23.12 -12.06
N ALA A 138 -2.53 -22.92 -11.59
CA ALA A 138 -1.73 -23.99 -11.02
C ALA A 138 -2.23 -24.46 -9.65
N SER A 139 -2.79 -23.56 -8.83
CA SER A 139 -3.33 -23.89 -7.51
C SER A 139 -4.86 -23.94 -7.45
N GLY A 140 -5.54 -23.36 -8.44
CA GLY A 140 -6.98 -23.15 -8.42
C GLY A 140 -7.44 -22.06 -7.44
N ASN A 141 -6.51 -21.30 -6.86
CA ASN A 141 -6.82 -20.25 -5.89
C ASN A 141 -7.01 -18.88 -6.56
N VAL A 142 -7.69 -17.98 -5.84
CA VAL A 142 -7.91 -16.59 -6.21
C VAL A 142 -7.34 -15.69 -5.13
N PHE A 143 -6.58 -14.65 -5.50
CA PHE A 143 -6.02 -13.68 -4.56
C PHE A 143 -6.69 -12.32 -4.73
N VAL A 144 -6.93 -11.65 -3.60
CA VAL A 144 -7.63 -10.36 -3.56
C VAL A 144 -6.99 -9.45 -2.52
N LEU A 145 -6.68 -8.21 -2.92
CA LEU A 145 -6.27 -7.13 -2.03
C LEU A 145 -7.41 -6.11 -1.94
N GLY A 146 -8.08 -6.07 -0.79
CA GLY A 146 -9.17 -5.12 -0.50
C GLY A 146 -8.67 -3.72 -0.13
N VAL A 147 -9.58 -2.75 -0.10
CA VAL A 147 -9.25 -1.32 0.11
C VAL A 147 -8.81 -0.99 1.54
N ALA A 148 -9.07 -1.89 2.49
CA ALA A 148 -8.57 -1.83 3.87
C ALA A 148 -7.17 -2.45 4.02
N ALA A 149 -6.48 -2.74 2.91
CA ALA A 149 -5.22 -3.49 2.87
C ALA A 149 -5.34 -4.90 3.48
N ASN A 150 -6.54 -5.50 3.38
CA ASN A 150 -6.76 -6.89 3.73
C ASN A 150 -6.44 -7.77 2.52
N PHE A 151 -5.52 -8.72 2.67
CA PHE A 151 -5.02 -9.55 1.57
C PHE A 151 -5.37 -11.02 1.80
N LEU A 152 -6.20 -11.58 0.91
CA LEU A 152 -6.76 -12.91 1.06
C LEU A 152 -6.31 -13.81 -0.09
N CYS A 153 -6.11 -15.08 0.24
CA CYS A 153 -6.15 -16.18 -0.71
C CYS A 153 -7.44 -16.97 -0.47
N LEU A 154 -8.22 -17.16 -1.53
CA LEU A 154 -9.47 -17.89 -1.55
C LEU A 154 -9.31 -19.15 -2.38
N ASN A 155 -9.89 -20.25 -1.93
CA ASN A 155 -10.07 -21.43 -2.76
C ASN A 155 -11.06 -21.08 -3.88
N GLY A 156 -10.66 -21.23 -5.15
CA GLY A 156 -11.46 -20.77 -6.28
C GLY A 156 -12.74 -21.59 -6.52
N ASP A 157 -12.87 -22.80 -5.97
CA ASP A 157 -14.09 -23.61 -6.10
C ASP A 157 -15.15 -23.25 -5.06
N THR A 158 -14.72 -22.90 -3.85
CA THR A 158 -15.60 -22.79 -2.67
C THR A 158 -15.71 -21.37 -2.12
N GLY A 159 -14.76 -20.51 -2.44
CA GLY A 159 -14.61 -19.18 -1.83
C GLY A 159 -14.17 -19.24 -0.36
N GLU A 160 -13.73 -20.39 0.15
CA GLU A 160 -13.17 -20.50 1.50
C GLU A 160 -11.81 -19.80 1.58
N VAL A 161 -11.56 -19.14 2.72
CA VAL A 161 -10.28 -18.47 2.98
C VAL A 161 -9.21 -19.51 3.25
N VAL A 162 -8.18 -19.55 2.40
CA VAL A 162 -6.97 -20.37 2.62
C VAL A 162 -6.05 -19.68 3.62
N TRP A 163 -5.85 -18.38 3.44
CA TRP A 163 -5.17 -17.51 4.40
C TRP A 163 -5.61 -16.05 4.18
N GLU A 164 -5.45 -15.23 5.21
CA GLU A 164 -5.80 -13.80 5.24
C GLU A 164 -4.72 -13.04 6.01
N ARG A 165 -4.41 -11.81 5.57
CA ARG A 165 -3.41 -10.93 6.20
C ARG A 165 -3.88 -9.48 6.26
N SER A 166 -3.77 -8.87 7.43
CA SER A 166 -4.06 -7.45 7.61
C SER A 166 -2.79 -6.61 7.37
N LEU A 167 -2.53 -6.24 6.13
CA LEU A 167 -1.26 -5.61 5.75
C LEU A 167 -1.09 -4.19 6.33
N PHE A 168 -2.19 -3.52 6.67
CA PHE A 168 -2.17 -2.29 7.45
C PHE A 168 -1.55 -2.53 8.83
N GLU A 169 -2.04 -3.54 9.56
CA GLU A 169 -1.61 -3.83 10.93
C GLU A 169 -0.22 -4.46 10.98
N GLU A 170 0.06 -5.35 10.03
CA GLU A 170 1.31 -6.09 9.99
C GLU A 170 2.47 -5.26 9.45
N TYR A 171 2.27 -4.51 8.37
CA TYR A 171 3.38 -3.86 7.65
C TYR A 171 3.22 -2.35 7.52
N GLY A 172 2.05 -1.77 7.83
CA GLY A 172 1.83 -0.33 7.76
C GLY A 172 1.46 0.13 6.36
N PHE A 173 0.67 -0.67 5.63
CA PHE A 173 0.14 -0.31 4.32
C PHE A 173 -0.70 0.95 4.40
N LEU A 174 -0.33 1.97 3.61
CA LEU A 174 -1.07 3.22 3.57
C LEU A 174 -2.31 3.08 2.69
N THR A 175 -3.49 3.27 3.28
CA THR A 175 -4.72 3.53 2.53
C THR A 175 -4.89 5.03 2.31
N THR A 176 -5.38 5.44 1.14
CA THR A 176 -5.65 6.85 0.85
C THR A 176 -7.06 7.02 0.32
N TYR A 177 -7.61 8.24 0.40
CA TYR A 177 -8.89 8.60 -0.23
C TYR A 177 -8.97 8.16 -1.71
N GLY A 178 -7.81 8.04 -2.35
CA GLY A 178 -7.64 7.52 -3.70
C GLY A 178 -8.27 6.15 -3.96
N GLY A 179 -8.34 5.26 -2.97
CA GLY A 179 -8.69 3.84 -3.18
C GLY A 179 -7.60 3.03 -3.87
N ARG A 180 -6.37 3.57 -3.97
CA ARG A 180 -5.30 3.01 -4.80
C ARG A 180 -4.70 1.76 -4.15
N THR A 181 -5.18 0.61 -4.59
CA THR A 181 -4.64 -0.72 -4.23
C THR A 181 -4.03 -1.34 -5.48
N ASN A 182 -2.84 -1.93 -5.34
CA ASN A 182 -2.17 -2.57 -6.47
C ASN A 182 -2.79 -3.95 -6.74
N PHE A 183 -2.70 -4.43 -7.98
CA PHE A 183 -3.23 -5.72 -8.38
C PHE A 183 -2.19 -6.80 -8.07
N PRO A 184 -2.54 -7.86 -7.33
CA PRO A 184 -1.62 -8.97 -7.08
C PRO A 184 -1.19 -9.63 -8.39
N ILE A 185 0.06 -10.08 -8.46
CA ILE A 185 0.56 -10.92 -9.56
C ILE A 185 1.14 -12.22 -9.00
N VAL A 186 0.78 -13.34 -9.63
CA VAL A 186 1.29 -14.66 -9.24
C VAL A 186 2.41 -15.05 -10.19
N HIS A 187 3.52 -15.52 -9.62
CA HIS A 187 4.62 -16.15 -10.35
C HIS A 187 5.19 -17.30 -9.53
N GLU A 188 5.12 -18.51 -10.07
CA GLU A 188 5.55 -19.74 -9.38
C GLU A 188 4.92 -19.86 -7.97
N ASP A 189 5.74 -19.85 -6.92
CA ASP A 189 5.32 -19.97 -5.52
C ASP A 189 4.97 -18.61 -4.89
N ASN A 190 5.19 -17.51 -5.59
CA ASN A 190 5.00 -16.16 -5.06
C ASN A 190 3.69 -15.54 -5.56
N VAL A 191 3.00 -14.84 -4.67
CA VAL A 191 2.06 -13.77 -5.02
C VAL A 191 2.66 -12.45 -4.55
N ILE A 192 2.78 -11.50 -5.47
CA ILE A 192 3.49 -10.23 -5.29
C ILE A 192 2.48 -9.09 -5.32
N ILE A 193 2.58 -8.18 -4.35
CA ILE A 193 1.80 -6.94 -4.28
C ILE A 193 2.74 -5.77 -4.00
N SER A 194 2.20 -4.55 -4.10
CA SER A 194 2.93 -3.36 -3.67
C SER A 194 2.03 -2.25 -3.16
N ALA A 195 2.61 -1.39 -2.31
CA ALA A 195 1.94 -0.21 -1.77
C ALA A 195 2.96 0.80 -1.23
N VAL A 196 2.50 1.99 -0.84
CA VAL A 196 3.28 2.82 0.07
C VAL A 196 3.16 2.23 1.46
N VAL A 197 4.30 1.91 2.05
CA VAL A 197 4.39 1.24 3.35
C VAL A 197 5.09 2.17 4.33
N ILE A 198 4.58 2.26 5.55
CA ILE A 198 5.19 2.98 6.67
C ILE A 198 5.35 1.97 7.79
N GLY A 199 6.43 1.20 7.70
CA GLY A 199 6.64 0.02 8.50
C GLY A 199 7.27 0.33 9.85
N TRP A 200 8.23 -0.51 10.22
CA TRP A 200 8.99 -0.45 11.45
C TRP A 200 10.48 -0.62 11.15
N ASP A 201 11.33 -0.20 12.09
CA ASP A 201 12.80 -0.24 12.00
C ASP A 201 13.31 0.46 10.73
N GLU A 202 14.18 -0.18 9.93
CA GLU A 202 14.71 0.36 8.67
C GLU A 202 13.61 0.70 7.64
N MET A 203 12.40 0.13 7.81
CA MET A 203 11.24 0.39 6.95
C MET A 203 10.26 1.42 7.53
N ALA A 204 10.57 2.05 8.66
CA ALA A 204 9.73 3.06 9.30
C ALA A 204 9.50 4.28 8.39
N LYS A 205 10.51 4.70 7.63
CA LYS A 205 10.37 5.78 6.64
C LYS A 205 9.51 5.32 5.46
N PRO A 206 8.54 6.14 5.00
CA PRO A 206 7.69 5.79 3.88
C PRO A 206 8.50 5.46 2.62
N ALA A 207 8.17 4.36 1.97
CA ALA A 207 8.63 4.03 0.63
C ALA A 207 7.52 3.28 -0.11
N HIS A 208 7.51 3.33 -1.44
CA HIS A 208 6.75 2.33 -2.19
C HIS A 208 7.52 1.01 -2.06
N ARG A 209 6.84 -0.06 -1.65
CA ARG A 209 7.46 -1.37 -1.39
C ARG A 209 6.71 -2.47 -2.12
N PHE A 210 7.49 -3.35 -2.72
CA PHE A 210 7.05 -4.62 -3.28
C PHE A 210 7.25 -5.72 -2.23
N ILE A 211 6.27 -6.60 -2.12
CA ILE A 211 6.27 -7.69 -1.15
C ILE A 211 5.81 -8.95 -1.85
N ALA A 212 6.63 -10.00 -1.79
CA ALA A 212 6.21 -11.34 -2.19
C ALA A 212 5.78 -12.13 -0.97
N PHE A 213 4.67 -12.85 -1.14
CA PHE A 213 4.18 -13.83 -0.19
C PHE A 213 4.17 -15.20 -0.83
N HIS A 214 4.46 -16.24 -0.06
CA HIS A 214 4.31 -17.60 -0.51
C HIS A 214 2.82 -17.92 -0.69
N LYS A 215 2.42 -18.27 -1.92
CA LYS A 215 1.02 -18.28 -2.34
C LYS A 215 0.14 -19.27 -1.57
N SER A 216 0.71 -20.34 -1.00
CA SER A 216 -0.06 -21.36 -0.28
C SER A 216 -0.34 -21.04 1.20
N ASN A 217 0.45 -20.16 1.83
CA ASN A 217 0.37 -19.94 3.28
C ASN A 217 0.49 -18.46 3.69
N GLY A 218 0.68 -17.56 2.72
CA GLY A 218 0.77 -16.12 2.95
C GLY A 218 2.04 -15.68 3.68
N GLN A 219 3.08 -16.50 3.85
CA GLN A 219 4.31 -16.06 4.53
C GLN A 219 5.12 -15.10 3.65
N PRO A 220 5.65 -13.98 4.18
CA PRO A 220 6.45 -13.06 3.38
C PRO A 220 7.78 -13.72 2.99
N VAL A 221 8.15 -13.59 1.72
CA VAL A 221 9.33 -14.22 1.10
C VAL A 221 10.45 -13.20 0.87
N TRP A 222 10.12 -12.01 0.37
CA TRP A 222 11.07 -10.92 0.19
C TRP A 222 10.35 -9.56 0.21
N PHE A 223 11.11 -8.51 0.53
CA PHE A 223 10.69 -7.11 0.41
C PHE A 223 11.66 -6.37 -0.50
N GLN A 224 11.15 -5.44 -1.32
CA GLN A 224 11.98 -4.50 -2.07
C GLN A 224 11.39 -3.10 -1.97
N SER A 225 12.21 -2.11 -1.58
CA SER A 225 11.80 -0.70 -1.51
C SER A 225 12.23 0.07 -2.76
N THR A 226 11.42 1.03 -3.18
CA THR A 226 11.79 2.09 -4.11
C THR A 226 12.51 3.23 -3.36
N ARG A 227 12.56 4.46 -3.91
CA ARG A 227 13.07 5.62 -3.18
C ARG A 227 12.21 5.95 -1.96
N LEU A 228 12.85 6.47 -0.91
CA LEU A 228 12.16 6.99 0.27
C LEU A 228 11.31 8.21 -0.09
N LEU A 229 10.23 8.40 0.66
CA LEU A 229 9.30 9.53 0.51
C LEU A 229 8.75 9.63 -0.92
N PRO A 230 8.11 8.57 -1.46
CA PRO A 230 7.44 8.62 -2.76
C PRO A 230 6.39 9.72 -2.73
N GLU A 231 6.13 10.45 -3.82
CA GLU A 231 5.15 11.56 -3.82
C GLU A 231 3.70 11.09 -3.87
N ASP A 232 3.43 9.89 -4.38
CA ASP A 232 2.06 9.39 -4.50
C ASP A 232 1.94 7.86 -4.26
N THR A 233 0.71 7.36 -4.32
CA THR A 233 0.32 5.96 -4.45
C THR A 233 0.04 5.63 -5.93
N THR A 234 0.00 4.35 -6.31
CA THR A 234 -0.07 3.91 -7.71
C THR A 234 -1.19 2.90 -7.96
N TYR A 235 -1.71 2.88 -9.18
CA TYR A 235 -2.57 1.84 -9.77
C TYR A 235 -1.86 0.96 -10.81
N SER A 236 -0.57 1.16 -11.05
CA SER A 236 0.17 0.41 -12.07
C SER A 236 0.25 -1.06 -11.69
N ALA A 237 -0.40 -1.90 -12.48
CA ALA A 237 -0.35 -3.34 -12.31
C ALA A 237 0.93 -3.88 -12.96
N PRO A 238 1.67 -4.77 -12.28
CA PRO A 238 2.91 -5.32 -12.83
C PRO A 238 2.64 -6.25 -14.02
N VAL A 239 3.64 -6.41 -14.88
CA VAL A 239 3.64 -7.40 -15.97
C VAL A 239 4.92 -8.23 -15.92
N LEU A 240 4.85 -9.48 -16.37
CA LEU A 240 6.02 -10.36 -16.46
C LEU A 240 6.45 -10.47 -17.92
N SER A 241 7.76 -10.34 -18.16
CA SER A 241 8.34 -10.53 -19.49
C SER A 241 9.76 -11.06 -19.38
N VAL A 242 10.15 -11.93 -20.32
CA VAL A 242 11.55 -12.37 -20.43
C VAL A 242 12.27 -11.46 -21.41
N VAL A 243 13.35 -10.83 -20.95
CA VAL A 243 14.19 -9.94 -21.74
C VAL A 243 15.64 -10.42 -21.64
N ASN A 244 16.29 -10.66 -22.77
CA ASN A 244 17.66 -11.22 -22.84
C ASN A 244 17.86 -12.49 -21.99
N GLY A 245 16.86 -13.37 -21.97
CA GLY A 245 16.91 -14.62 -21.20
C GLY A 245 16.74 -14.46 -19.69
N GLN A 246 16.40 -13.26 -19.19
CA GLN A 246 16.10 -13.01 -17.78
C GLN A 246 14.63 -12.59 -17.61
N LEU A 247 13.92 -13.24 -16.67
CA LEU A 247 12.56 -12.84 -16.32
C LEU A 247 12.56 -11.55 -15.51
N GLN A 248 11.75 -10.60 -15.94
CA GLN A 248 11.56 -9.30 -15.31
C GLN A 248 10.08 -9.07 -14.99
N LEU A 249 9.82 -8.56 -13.78
CA LEU A 249 8.57 -7.91 -13.42
C LEU A 249 8.73 -6.41 -13.69
N VAL A 250 7.92 -5.88 -14.60
CA VAL A 250 7.97 -4.47 -15.04
C VAL A 250 6.76 -3.71 -14.51
N VAL A 251 6.98 -2.56 -13.87
CA VAL A 251 5.93 -1.84 -13.13
C VAL A 251 6.27 -0.36 -12.90
N GLY A 252 5.25 0.49 -12.86
CA GLY A 252 5.37 1.88 -12.42
C GLY A 252 5.12 2.03 -10.92
N ALA A 253 5.83 2.93 -10.25
CA ALA A 253 5.75 3.07 -8.80
C ALA A 253 5.30 4.47 -8.33
N GLY A 254 5.02 4.57 -7.03
CA GLY A 254 4.53 5.81 -6.39
C GLY A 254 5.56 6.94 -6.30
N ASP A 255 6.85 6.66 -6.56
CA ASP A 255 7.93 7.64 -6.62
C ASP A 255 8.17 8.22 -8.02
N GLY A 256 7.33 7.85 -9.00
CA GLY A 256 7.36 8.37 -10.35
C GLY A 256 8.33 7.67 -11.31
N SER A 257 8.87 6.53 -10.89
CA SER A 257 9.81 5.73 -11.68
C SER A 257 9.18 4.44 -12.19
N MET A 258 9.67 3.98 -13.34
CA MET A 258 9.47 2.61 -13.85
C MET A 258 10.60 1.72 -13.36
N TYR A 259 10.27 0.46 -13.05
CA TYR A 259 11.21 -0.54 -12.55
C TYR A 259 11.10 -1.84 -13.34
N GLY A 260 12.26 -2.47 -13.59
CA GLY A 260 12.37 -3.89 -13.87
C GLY A 260 12.99 -4.60 -12.67
N ILE A 261 12.31 -5.60 -12.11
CA ILE A 261 12.77 -6.35 -10.92
C ILE A 261 12.70 -7.86 -11.15
N GLN A 262 13.54 -8.63 -10.45
CA GLN A 262 13.47 -10.08 -10.45
C GLN A 262 12.25 -10.53 -9.60
N PRO A 263 11.25 -11.25 -10.15
CA PRO A 263 10.06 -11.63 -9.40
C PRO A 263 10.33 -12.66 -8.28
N ARG A 264 11.43 -13.42 -8.37
CA ARG A 264 11.78 -14.45 -7.38
C ARG A 264 12.53 -13.89 -6.16
N THR A 265 13.28 -12.81 -6.33
CA THR A 265 14.21 -12.29 -5.30
C THR A 265 13.93 -10.83 -4.90
N GLY A 266 13.18 -10.08 -5.73
CA GLY A 266 12.94 -8.65 -5.55
C GLY A 266 14.08 -7.76 -6.04
N LYS A 267 15.23 -8.31 -6.46
CA LYS A 267 16.39 -7.52 -6.90
C LYS A 267 16.03 -6.62 -8.09
N LYS A 268 16.34 -5.32 -7.99
CA LYS A 268 16.19 -4.37 -9.09
C LYS A 268 17.19 -4.68 -10.20
N ILE A 269 16.69 -4.75 -11.44
CA ILE A 269 17.48 -4.92 -12.65
C ILE A 269 17.78 -3.54 -13.25
N TRP A 270 16.73 -2.72 -13.43
CA TRP A 270 16.86 -1.35 -13.91
C TRP A 270 15.78 -0.43 -13.32
N GLN A 271 16.00 0.88 -13.43
CA GLN A 271 15.08 1.94 -13.02
C GLN A 271 15.18 3.14 -13.96
N TYR A 272 14.04 3.75 -14.28
CA TYR A 272 13.92 4.96 -15.09
C TYR A 272 12.97 5.97 -14.44
N ASP A 273 13.41 7.21 -14.22
CA ASP A 273 12.58 8.28 -13.66
C ASP A 273 11.74 8.95 -14.75
N VAL A 274 10.42 8.85 -14.63
CA VAL A 274 9.48 9.34 -15.66
C VAL A 274 8.87 10.69 -15.26
N SER A 275 8.20 10.71 -14.11
CA SER A 275 7.39 11.86 -13.66
C SER A 275 7.67 12.25 -12.22
N SER A 276 7.35 13.49 -11.85
CA SER A 276 7.51 13.97 -10.46
C SER A 276 6.54 13.31 -9.46
N HIS A 277 5.47 12.69 -9.98
CA HIS A 277 4.42 12.02 -9.19
C HIS A 277 4.27 10.54 -9.59
N GLY A 278 3.48 9.77 -8.83
CA GLY A 278 3.35 8.33 -9.02
C GLY A 278 2.71 7.91 -10.35
N LEU A 279 3.22 6.82 -10.92
CA LEU A 279 2.74 6.27 -12.20
C LEU A 279 1.53 5.36 -11.98
N ASN A 280 0.46 5.53 -12.75
CA ASN A 280 -0.78 4.77 -12.57
C ASN A 280 -1.08 3.79 -13.71
N VAL A 281 -0.36 3.88 -14.83
CA VAL A 281 -0.57 3.04 -16.01
C VAL A 281 0.22 1.76 -15.87
N SER A 282 -0.40 0.64 -16.21
CA SER A 282 0.27 -0.65 -16.33
C SER A 282 1.03 -0.72 -17.67
N PRO A 283 2.33 -1.08 -17.67
CA PRO A 283 3.14 -1.08 -18.88
C PRO A 283 2.77 -2.22 -19.83
N LEU A 284 3.14 -2.06 -21.10
CA LEU A 284 3.18 -3.12 -22.10
C LEU A 284 4.64 -3.41 -22.46
N VAL A 285 5.05 -4.69 -22.45
CA VAL A 285 6.42 -5.09 -22.79
C VAL A 285 6.40 -5.96 -24.05
N VAL A 286 7.11 -5.52 -25.10
CA VAL A 286 7.23 -6.23 -26.37
C VAL A 286 8.68 -6.18 -26.82
N ASP A 287 9.30 -7.34 -27.08
CA ASP A 287 10.66 -7.46 -27.62
C ASP A 287 11.72 -6.64 -26.87
N GLY A 288 11.68 -6.67 -25.52
CA GLY A 288 12.62 -5.91 -24.68
C GLY A 288 12.35 -4.42 -24.58
N ARG A 289 11.24 -3.93 -25.15
CA ARG A 289 10.80 -2.53 -25.07
C ARG A 289 9.60 -2.36 -24.13
N VAL A 290 9.61 -1.30 -23.33
CA VAL A 290 8.54 -0.97 -22.39
C VAL A 290 7.77 0.23 -22.91
N TYR A 291 6.51 0.04 -23.26
CA TYR A 291 5.58 1.09 -23.66
C TYR A 291 4.68 1.44 -22.47
N CYS A 292 4.62 2.72 -22.10
CA CYS A 292 3.78 3.18 -21.00
C CYS A 292 3.46 4.68 -21.16
N GLY A 293 2.63 5.22 -20.25
CA GLY A 293 2.29 6.64 -20.22
C GLY A 293 1.98 7.16 -18.82
N HIS A 294 1.86 8.48 -18.71
CA HIS A 294 1.36 9.15 -17.52
C HIS A 294 0.55 10.40 -17.88
N SER A 295 -0.13 10.96 -16.87
CA SER A 295 -0.83 12.27 -16.91
C SER A 295 -0.21 13.29 -15.96
N GLU A 296 0.93 12.97 -15.37
CA GLU A 296 1.64 13.80 -14.39
C GLU A 296 2.66 14.74 -15.08
N GLU A 297 3.24 15.68 -14.34
CA GLU A 297 4.34 16.52 -14.82
C GLU A 297 5.60 15.68 -15.12
N ASN A 298 6.24 15.95 -16.25
CA ASN A 298 7.48 15.30 -16.66
C ASN A 298 8.62 15.66 -15.69
N GLN A 299 9.60 14.77 -15.51
CA GLN A 299 10.74 15.02 -14.60
C GLN A 299 11.67 16.14 -15.09
N ASP A 300 11.78 16.31 -16.41
CA ASP A 300 12.78 17.14 -17.10
C ASP A 300 12.15 18.31 -17.87
N SER A 301 10.83 18.50 -17.78
CA SER A 301 10.12 19.63 -18.37
C SER A 301 8.85 19.98 -17.58
N ASN A 302 8.31 21.19 -17.77
CA ASN A 302 7.05 21.61 -17.15
C ASN A 302 5.80 21.11 -17.93
N GLU A 303 5.98 20.28 -18.95
CA GLU A 303 4.87 19.71 -19.72
C GLU A 303 4.21 18.59 -18.91
N SER A 304 2.89 18.47 -18.99
CA SER A 304 2.15 17.38 -18.33
C SER A 304 1.75 16.30 -19.32
N GLY A 305 1.86 15.04 -18.87
CA GLY A 305 1.51 13.86 -19.62
C GLY A 305 2.54 13.47 -20.67
N ALA A 306 2.72 12.17 -20.84
CA ALA A 306 3.52 11.61 -21.93
C ALA A 306 3.14 10.16 -22.22
N VAL A 307 3.49 9.70 -23.41
CA VAL A 307 3.64 8.29 -23.77
C VAL A 307 5.10 8.08 -24.13
N PHE A 308 5.70 6.97 -23.71
CA PHE A 308 7.14 6.73 -23.88
C PHE A 308 7.44 5.26 -24.17
N CYS A 309 8.65 5.04 -24.70
CA CYS A 309 9.21 3.71 -24.96
C CYS A 309 10.61 3.61 -24.34
N LEU A 310 10.82 2.63 -23.46
CA LEU A 310 12.09 2.39 -22.77
C LEU A 310 12.75 1.08 -23.21
N ASP A 311 14.06 1.01 -23.04
CA ASP A 311 14.89 -0.17 -23.27
C ASP A 311 15.07 -1.00 -21.99
N ALA A 312 14.31 -2.10 -21.86
CA ALA A 312 14.41 -3.03 -20.73
C ALA A 312 15.60 -4.00 -20.84
N THR A 313 16.40 -3.92 -21.90
CA THR A 313 17.62 -4.73 -22.06
C THR A 313 18.79 -4.21 -21.23
N LYS A 314 18.72 -2.94 -20.81
CA LYS A 314 19.73 -2.27 -19.98
C LYS A 314 19.59 -2.65 -18.50
N THR A 315 20.61 -2.29 -17.73
CA THR A 315 20.69 -2.54 -16.27
C THR A 315 21.12 -1.27 -15.53
N GLY A 316 20.71 -1.14 -14.27
CA GLY A 316 21.03 0.02 -13.42
C GLY A 316 20.04 1.18 -13.59
N ASN A 317 20.45 2.39 -13.20
CA ASN A 317 19.66 3.58 -13.48
C ASN A 317 19.86 3.98 -14.95
N ILE A 318 18.78 3.88 -15.73
CA ILE A 318 18.77 4.10 -17.18
C ILE A 318 18.09 5.42 -17.55
N THR A 319 17.83 6.31 -16.58
CA THR A 319 17.11 7.59 -16.79
C THR A 319 17.75 8.46 -17.87
N LYS A 320 19.07 8.37 -18.08
CA LYS A 320 19.79 9.23 -19.03
C LYS A 320 19.83 8.72 -20.47
N ASP A 321 19.71 7.41 -20.67
CA ASP A 321 20.05 6.77 -21.95
C ASP A 321 19.17 5.55 -22.27
N GLY A 322 18.14 5.29 -21.48
CA GLY A 322 17.22 4.16 -21.61
C GLY A 322 15.94 4.45 -22.36
N GLU A 323 15.74 5.67 -22.86
CA GLU A 323 14.55 6.05 -23.63
C GLU A 323 14.82 5.95 -25.13
N PHE A 324 13.94 5.25 -25.87
CA PHE A 324 13.94 5.27 -27.33
C PHE A 324 13.26 6.53 -27.87
N TRP A 325 12.11 6.86 -27.27
CA TRP A 325 11.34 8.06 -27.60
C TRP A 325 10.36 8.40 -26.47
N ARG A 326 9.94 9.66 -26.44
CA ARG A 326 8.83 10.18 -25.66
C ARG A 326 8.00 11.15 -26.49
N GLN A 327 6.69 11.00 -26.40
CA GLN A 327 5.70 11.92 -26.93
C GLN A 327 5.02 12.63 -25.75
N THR A 328 5.36 13.90 -25.54
CA THR A 328 4.79 14.73 -24.47
C THR A 328 3.38 15.22 -24.81
N GLU A 329 2.69 15.76 -23.81
CA GLU A 329 1.34 16.34 -23.88
C GLU A 329 0.22 15.33 -24.23
N LEU A 330 0.49 14.04 -24.06
CA LEU A 330 -0.52 12.98 -24.11
C LEU A 330 -0.88 12.51 -22.71
N MET A 331 -2.07 12.90 -22.25
CA MET A 331 -2.60 12.58 -20.93
C MET A 331 -3.07 11.12 -20.83
N VAL A 332 -2.14 10.18 -20.79
CA VAL A 332 -2.41 8.73 -20.67
C VAL A 332 -2.10 8.31 -19.25
N GLY A 333 -3.04 8.49 -18.32
CA GLY A 333 -2.81 8.32 -16.88
C GLY A 333 -3.50 7.11 -16.26
N ARG A 334 -4.23 6.32 -17.06
CA ARG A 334 -5.06 5.21 -16.57
C ARG A 334 -4.96 3.95 -17.44
N ALA A 335 -5.28 4.05 -18.73
CA ALA A 335 -5.38 2.90 -19.62
C ALA A 335 -3.99 2.38 -20.03
N SER A 336 -3.80 1.07 -19.97
CA SER A 336 -2.60 0.39 -20.46
C SER A 336 -2.55 0.42 -22.00
N PRO A 337 -1.35 0.60 -22.61
CA PRO A 337 -1.19 0.49 -24.06
C PRO A 337 -1.51 -0.92 -24.59
N LEU A 338 -1.84 -1.03 -25.88
CA LEU A 338 -1.95 -2.31 -26.58
C LEU A 338 -1.26 -2.24 -27.94
N MET A 339 -0.55 -3.30 -28.32
CA MET A 339 0.12 -3.42 -29.62
C MET A 339 -0.61 -4.43 -30.50
N HIS A 340 -0.91 -4.06 -31.74
CA HIS A 340 -1.35 -5.02 -32.75
C HIS A 340 -1.05 -4.50 -34.16
N GLY A 341 -0.68 -5.39 -35.08
CA GLY A 341 -0.47 -5.04 -36.50
C GLY A 341 0.57 -3.94 -36.72
N GLY A 342 1.64 -3.90 -35.91
CA GLY A 342 2.69 -2.87 -36.00
C GLY A 342 2.26 -1.47 -35.54
N ARG A 343 1.18 -1.36 -34.75
CA ARG A 343 0.64 -0.10 -34.25
C ARG A 343 0.43 -0.17 -32.73
N LEU A 344 0.72 0.94 -32.05
CA LEU A 344 0.50 1.10 -30.62
C LEU A 344 -0.79 1.90 -30.38
N TYR A 345 -1.71 1.36 -29.60
CA TYR A 345 -2.98 1.98 -29.24
C TYR A 345 -2.93 2.45 -27.79
N VAL A 346 -3.20 3.74 -27.57
CA VAL A 346 -3.21 4.35 -26.22
C VAL A 346 -4.45 5.21 -26.05
N ALA A 347 -5.12 5.06 -24.92
CA ALA A 347 -6.29 5.86 -24.60
C ALA A 347 -5.95 6.92 -23.56
N SER A 348 -6.29 8.18 -23.86
CA SER A 348 -6.10 9.29 -22.93
C SER A 348 -7.25 9.44 -21.95
N ASP A 349 -6.94 10.03 -20.80
CA ASP A 349 -7.88 10.39 -19.75
C ASP A 349 -8.98 11.36 -20.25
N THR A 350 -8.73 12.01 -21.39
CA THR A 350 -9.63 12.96 -22.07
C THR A 350 -10.56 12.30 -23.10
N GLY A 351 -10.66 10.97 -23.11
CA GLY A 351 -11.63 10.26 -23.95
C GLY A 351 -11.22 10.13 -25.42
N LYS A 352 -9.91 10.14 -25.71
CA LYS A 352 -9.36 9.94 -27.07
C LYS A 352 -8.60 8.63 -27.13
N LEU A 353 -8.73 7.91 -28.25
CA LEU A 353 -7.90 6.76 -28.59
C LEU A 353 -6.91 7.20 -29.67
N PHE A 354 -5.63 7.13 -29.37
CA PHE A 354 -4.55 7.44 -30.30
C PHE A 354 -3.95 6.16 -30.85
N THR A 355 -3.57 6.21 -32.13
CA THR A 355 -2.74 5.19 -32.77
C THR A 355 -1.37 5.80 -33.01
N LEU A 356 -0.32 5.19 -32.48
CA LEU A 356 1.07 5.64 -32.58
C LEU A 356 1.88 4.62 -33.39
N ASP A 357 2.92 5.14 -34.03
CA ASP A 357 4.03 4.34 -34.53
C ASP A 357 4.89 3.87 -33.33
N PRO A 358 5.09 2.56 -33.14
CA PRO A 358 5.78 2.04 -31.96
C PRO A 358 7.30 2.27 -31.97
N GLU A 359 7.90 2.56 -33.12
CA GLU A 359 9.34 2.81 -33.23
C GLU A 359 9.69 4.27 -32.94
N THR A 360 8.78 5.19 -33.23
CA THR A 360 9.04 6.64 -33.17
C THR A 360 8.16 7.40 -32.20
N GLY A 361 7.07 6.81 -31.71
CA GLY A 361 6.07 7.48 -30.87
C GLY A 361 5.14 8.44 -31.62
N LYS A 362 5.30 8.57 -32.94
CA LYS A 362 4.52 9.52 -33.75
C LYS A 362 3.04 9.13 -33.76
N VAL A 363 2.16 10.09 -33.47
CA VAL A 363 0.71 9.92 -33.62
C VAL A 363 0.34 9.78 -35.10
N LEU A 364 -0.27 8.65 -35.46
CA LEU A 364 -0.72 8.29 -36.81
C LEU A 364 -2.21 8.55 -37.03
N ASP A 365 -3.04 8.29 -36.02
CA ASP A 365 -4.50 8.48 -36.07
C ASP A 365 -5.03 8.83 -34.67
N ARG A 366 -6.23 9.43 -34.61
CA ARG A 366 -6.94 9.71 -33.36
C ARG A 366 -8.46 9.55 -33.53
N LYS A 367 -9.11 8.94 -32.53
CA LYS A 367 -10.58 8.84 -32.44
C LYS A 367 -11.08 9.41 -31.13
N THR A 368 -12.18 10.14 -31.17
CA THR A 368 -12.85 10.66 -29.97
C THR A 368 -13.96 9.70 -29.56
N MET A 369 -13.84 9.12 -28.37
CA MET A 369 -14.83 8.21 -27.77
C MET A 369 -15.73 8.96 -26.78
N GLY A 370 -15.20 9.93 -26.05
CA GLY A 370 -16.00 10.59 -25.02
C GLY A 370 -15.23 11.62 -24.24
N THR A 371 -15.45 11.62 -22.95
CA THR A 371 -14.87 12.58 -22.01
C THR A 371 -13.86 11.93 -21.07
N MET A 372 -14.03 10.64 -20.74
CA MET A 372 -13.12 9.96 -19.83
C MET A 372 -12.99 8.47 -20.14
N VAL A 373 -11.75 8.00 -20.19
CA VAL A 373 -11.40 6.58 -20.34
C VAL A 373 -10.51 6.18 -19.17
N ARG A 374 -10.76 4.99 -18.64
CA ARG A 374 -9.97 4.37 -17.57
C ARG A 374 -9.64 2.91 -17.89
N ALA A 375 -10.59 2.22 -18.51
CA ALA A 375 -10.44 0.88 -19.01
C ALA A 375 -9.36 0.78 -20.09
N SER A 376 -8.69 -0.37 -20.14
CA SER A 376 -7.68 -0.68 -21.15
C SER A 376 -8.30 -1.43 -22.33
N PRO A 377 -7.73 -1.28 -23.55
CA PRO A 377 -8.19 -1.97 -24.75
C PRO A 377 -8.08 -3.49 -24.65
N LEU A 378 -9.13 -4.18 -25.09
CA LEU A 378 -9.09 -5.60 -25.45
C LEU A 378 -9.01 -5.71 -26.97
N PHE A 379 -8.05 -6.47 -27.50
CA PHE A 379 -8.02 -6.83 -28.92
C PHE A 379 -8.38 -8.30 -29.11
N VAL A 380 -9.41 -8.57 -29.90
CA VAL A 380 -9.87 -9.92 -30.21
C VAL A 380 -10.68 -9.93 -31.51
N ASP A 381 -10.59 -11.00 -32.30
CA ASP A 381 -11.34 -11.16 -33.56
C ASP A 381 -11.22 -9.95 -34.52
N GLY A 382 -10.00 -9.39 -34.62
CA GLY A 382 -9.72 -8.21 -35.46
C GLY A 382 -10.29 -6.89 -34.96
N LYS A 383 -10.81 -6.84 -33.72
CA LYS A 383 -11.52 -5.69 -33.15
C LYS A 383 -10.89 -5.23 -31.83
N LEU A 384 -10.89 -3.92 -31.62
CA LEU A 384 -10.57 -3.25 -30.35
C LEU A 384 -11.85 -2.91 -29.60
N TYR A 385 -12.02 -3.46 -28.41
CA TYR A 385 -13.10 -3.14 -27.48
C TYR A 385 -12.59 -2.15 -26.43
N MET A 386 -13.26 -1.00 -26.33
CA MET A 386 -12.87 0.10 -25.45
C MET A 386 -14.04 0.62 -24.64
N ASN A 387 -13.97 0.45 -23.32
CA ASN A 387 -14.93 1.05 -22.41
C ASN A 387 -14.60 2.54 -22.16
N GLU A 388 -15.59 3.40 -22.40
CA GLU A 388 -15.61 4.79 -21.96
C GLU A 388 -16.48 4.90 -20.72
N VAL A 389 -16.06 5.69 -19.74
CA VAL A 389 -16.60 5.64 -18.37
C VAL A 389 -18.11 5.82 -18.32
N SER A 390 -18.73 6.70 -19.10
CA SER A 390 -20.17 7.00 -19.01
C SER A 390 -20.94 6.75 -20.31
N ARG A 391 -20.25 6.41 -21.40
CA ARG A 391 -20.81 6.27 -22.74
C ARG A 391 -20.88 4.82 -23.24
N GLY A 392 -20.39 3.87 -22.44
CA GLY A 392 -20.43 2.44 -22.71
C GLY A 392 -19.21 1.95 -23.51
N CYS A 393 -19.41 0.99 -24.42
CA CYS A 393 -18.32 0.33 -25.13
C CYS A 393 -18.25 0.78 -26.60
N TYR A 394 -17.05 1.11 -27.06
CA TYR A 394 -16.73 1.34 -28.46
C TYR A 394 -16.04 0.10 -29.03
N VAL A 395 -16.40 -0.27 -30.26
CA VAL A 395 -15.75 -1.33 -31.01
C VAL A 395 -15.14 -0.74 -32.27
N TYR A 396 -13.82 -0.85 -32.41
CA TYR A 396 -13.08 -0.38 -33.58
C TYR A 396 -12.41 -1.53 -34.32
N ARG A 397 -12.32 -1.42 -35.64
CA ARG A 397 -11.53 -2.31 -36.49
C ARG A 397 -10.32 -1.56 -37.02
N PRO A 398 -9.09 -2.02 -36.75
CA PRO A 398 -7.90 -1.51 -37.42
C PRO A 398 -7.95 -1.77 -38.93
N THR A 399 -7.67 -0.73 -39.72
CA THR A 399 -7.52 -0.82 -41.18
C THR A 399 -6.24 -0.10 -41.60
N GLU A 400 -5.82 -0.25 -42.86
CA GLU A 400 -4.70 0.52 -43.42
C GLU A 400 -4.91 2.05 -43.29
N LYS A 401 -6.18 2.50 -43.33
CA LYS A 401 -6.56 3.92 -43.26
C LYS A 401 -6.72 4.45 -41.82
N GLY A 402 -6.49 3.62 -40.80
CA GLY A 402 -6.72 3.95 -39.40
C GLY A 402 -7.88 3.16 -38.78
N LEU A 403 -8.48 3.67 -37.72
CA LEU A 403 -9.55 2.97 -37.00
C LEU A 403 -10.94 3.23 -37.61
N GLU A 404 -11.62 2.16 -38.02
CA GLU A 404 -13.03 2.16 -38.41
C GLU A 404 -13.89 1.84 -37.18
N GLN A 405 -14.94 2.62 -36.89
CA GLN A 405 -15.88 2.28 -35.82
C GLN A 405 -16.85 1.21 -36.32
N VAL A 406 -16.79 0.02 -35.75
CA VAL A 406 -17.71 -1.10 -36.04
C VAL A 406 -19.04 -0.84 -35.35
N SER A 407 -18.99 -0.57 -34.04
CA SER A 407 -20.20 -0.36 -33.25
C SER A 407 -19.93 0.50 -32.02
N ARG A 408 -21.00 0.99 -31.41
CA ARG A 408 -20.98 1.70 -30.14
C ARG A 408 -22.20 1.27 -29.33
N VAL A 409 -21.95 0.71 -28.16
CA VAL A 409 -22.98 0.26 -27.24
C VAL A 409 -23.09 1.21 -26.06
N ARG A 410 -24.31 1.71 -25.81
CA ARG A 410 -24.61 2.56 -24.66
C ARG A 410 -25.29 1.71 -23.58
N LEU A 411 -24.72 1.69 -22.38
CA LEU A 411 -25.31 1.01 -21.24
C LEU A 411 -26.50 1.80 -20.65
N PRO A 412 -27.34 1.17 -19.80
CA PRO A 412 -28.41 1.84 -19.08
C PRO A 412 -27.95 3.11 -18.36
N SER A 413 -28.86 4.07 -18.24
CA SER A 413 -28.56 5.37 -17.62
C SER A 413 -28.07 5.20 -16.18
N GLY A 414 -26.91 5.79 -15.86
CA GLY A 414 -26.29 5.73 -14.54
C GLY A 414 -25.25 4.62 -14.35
N GLU A 415 -25.15 3.67 -15.28
CA GLU A 415 -24.07 2.68 -15.29
C GLU A 415 -22.76 3.27 -15.85
N GLU A 416 -21.65 3.04 -15.16
CA GLU A 416 -20.32 3.47 -15.58
C GLU A 416 -19.41 2.26 -15.88
N CYS A 417 -18.52 2.39 -16.87
CA CYS A 417 -17.56 1.34 -17.26
C CYS A 417 -16.13 1.75 -16.90
N HIS A 418 -15.65 1.34 -15.72
CA HIS A 418 -14.27 1.60 -15.29
C HIS A 418 -13.32 0.45 -15.64
N GLY A 419 -13.80 -0.80 -15.48
CA GLY A 419 -13.06 -2.01 -15.78
C GLY A 419 -12.95 -2.30 -17.27
N SER A 420 -11.92 -3.06 -17.64
CA SER A 420 -11.69 -3.46 -19.04
C SER A 420 -12.58 -4.64 -19.40
N PRO A 421 -13.04 -4.77 -20.66
CA PRO A 421 -13.61 -6.01 -21.14
C PRO A 421 -12.52 -7.09 -21.20
N ILE A 422 -12.92 -8.36 -21.04
CA ILE A 422 -12.06 -9.53 -21.21
C ILE A 422 -12.68 -10.49 -22.22
N CYS A 423 -11.89 -11.38 -22.81
CA CYS A 423 -12.39 -12.44 -23.67
C CYS A 423 -11.93 -13.80 -23.18
N SER A 424 -12.83 -14.78 -23.21
CA SER A 424 -12.51 -16.17 -22.90
C SER A 424 -13.61 -17.10 -23.41
N HIS A 425 -13.21 -18.21 -24.01
CA HIS A 425 -14.06 -19.27 -24.54
C HIS A 425 -15.24 -18.79 -25.44
N GLY A 426 -14.95 -17.91 -26.40
CA GLY A 426 -15.89 -17.38 -27.39
C GLY A 426 -16.82 -16.31 -26.86
N ARG A 427 -16.49 -15.71 -25.72
CA ARG A 427 -17.34 -14.75 -25.02
C ARG A 427 -16.54 -13.53 -24.58
N ILE A 428 -17.21 -12.39 -24.59
CA ILE A 428 -16.72 -11.13 -24.04
C ILE A 428 -17.45 -10.88 -22.73
N TYR A 429 -16.69 -10.64 -21.67
CA TYR A 429 -17.23 -10.24 -20.37
C TYR A 429 -16.95 -8.77 -20.15
N LEU A 430 -17.99 -7.99 -19.87
CA LEU A 430 -17.92 -6.54 -19.73
C LEU A 430 -18.45 -6.10 -18.36
N PRO A 431 -17.60 -5.55 -17.48
CA PRO A 431 -18.03 -5.00 -16.20
C PRO A 431 -18.59 -3.58 -16.34
N SER A 432 -19.67 -3.28 -15.62
CA SER A 432 -20.16 -1.92 -15.33
C SER A 432 -20.41 -1.76 -13.84
N THR A 433 -20.64 -0.53 -13.35
CA THR A 433 -21.06 -0.29 -11.96
C THR A 433 -22.45 -0.84 -11.64
N GLY A 434 -23.24 -1.25 -12.63
CA GLY A 434 -24.58 -1.81 -12.43
C GLY A 434 -24.67 -3.33 -12.64
N ALA A 435 -23.82 -3.92 -13.49
CA ALA A 435 -23.91 -5.34 -13.83
C ALA A 435 -22.63 -5.90 -14.47
N MET A 436 -22.58 -7.24 -14.57
CA MET A 436 -21.66 -7.98 -15.42
C MET A 436 -22.43 -8.48 -16.65
N TYR A 437 -21.92 -8.16 -17.85
CA TYR A 437 -22.51 -8.55 -19.13
C TYR A 437 -21.67 -9.65 -19.79
N CYS A 438 -22.32 -10.70 -20.29
CA CYS A 438 -21.68 -11.72 -21.11
C CYS A 438 -22.23 -11.69 -22.53
N ILE A 439 -21.33 -11.50 -23.49
CA ILE A 439 -21.65 -11.26 -24.89
C ILE A 439 -21.00 -12.36 -25.73
N GLY A 440 -21.75 -12.94 -26.65
CA GLY A 440 -21.28 -14.01 -27.53
C GLY A 440 -22.43 -14.68 -28.26
N PHE A 441 -22.12 -15.76 -28.97
CA PHE A 441 -23.12 -16.62 -29.60
C PHE A 441 -23.43 -17.83 -28.72
N ALA A 442 -24.65 -18.37 -28.83
CA ALA A 442 -25.05 -19.56 -28.08
C ALA A 442 -24.16 -20.77 -28.40
N GLU A 443 -23.75 -20.88 -29.67
CA GLU A 443 -22.74 -21.82 -30.14
C GLU A 443 -21.54 -21.04 -30.70
N TRP A 444 -20.34 -21.38 -30.24
CA TRP A 444 -19.09 -20.77 -30.69
C TRP A 444 -18.32 -21.75 -31.59
N SER A 445 -17.72 -21.24 -32.67
CA SER A 445 -16.99 -22.05 -33.66
C SER A 445 -15.69 -22.66 -33.13
N LYS A 446 -15.22 -22.24 -31.94
CA LYS A 446 -13.94 -22.63 -31.32
C LYS A 446 -12.72 -22.34 -32.21
N GLU A 447 -12.84 -21.37 -33.10
CA GLU A 447 -11.73 -20.93 -33.94
C GLU A 447 -10.85 -19.96 -33.14
N VAL A 448 -9.55 -20.25 -33.14
CA VAL A 448 -8.52 -19.47 -32.45
C VAL A 448 -7.33 -19.27 -33.39
N ASP A 449 -6.76 -18.08 -33.41
CA ASP A 449 -5.47 -17.82 -34.06
C ASP A 449 -4.31 -18.48 -33.31
N GLU A 450 -3.27 -18.85 -34.06
CA GLU A 450 -2.04 -19.38 -33.48
C GLU A 450 -1.34 -18.31 -32.64
N LEU A 451 -0.89 -18.68 -31.45
CA LEU A 451 -0.18 -17.77 -30.56
C LEU A 451 1.32 -17.86 -30.77
N PRO A 452 2.02 -16.71 -30.76
CA PRO A 452 3.48 -16.74 -30.73
C PRO A 452 3.94 -17.43 -29.45
N GLU A 453 4.97 -18.27 -29.58
CA GLU A 453 5.64 -18.85 -28.43
C GLU A 453 6.20 -17.74 -27.53
N PRO A 454 5.94 -17.78 -26.21
CA PRO A 454 6.48 -16.79 -25.31
C PRO A 454 8.00 -16.90 -25.24
N ALA A 455 8.67 -15.76 -25.05
CA ALA A 455 10.09 -15.73 -24.77
C ALA A 455 10.40 -16.55 -23.49
N ARG A 456 11.49 -17.31 -23.53
CA ARG A 456 11.91 -18.21 -22.44
C ARG A 456 13.18 -17.70 -21.80
N GLU A 457 13.28 -17.88 -20.48
CA GLU A 457 14.54 -17.63 -19.77
C GLU A 457 15.66 -18.48 -20.35
N SER A 458 16.90 -18.00 -20.28
CA SER A 458 18.04 -18.85 -20.59
C SER A 458 18.02 -20.08 -19.66
N PRO A 459 18.46 -21.25 -20.12
CA PRO A 459 18.55 -22.44 -19.28
C PRO A 459 19.31 -22.15 -18.00
N ARG A 460 18.74 -22.58 -16.87
CA ARG A 460 19.35 -22.42 -15.54
C ARG A 460 20.73 -23.08 -15.47
N GLU A 461 20.92 -24.18 -16.20
CA GLU A 461 22.17 -24.95 -16.28
C GLU A 461 23.35 -24.14 -16.88
N GLU A 462 23.08 -23.02 -17.55
CA GLU A 462 24.13 -22.13 -18.06
C GLU A 462 24.80 -21.30 -16.95
N ASP A 463 24.13 -21.09 -15.81
CA ASP A 463 24.66 -20.36 -14.65
C ASP A 463 24.12 -20.94 -13.33
N GLU A 464 24.88 -21.87 -12.75
CA GLU A 464 24.58 -22.48 -11.45
C GLU A 464 25.33 -21.81 -10.29
N ALA A 465 25.98 -20.67 -10.50
CA ALA A 465 26.74 -19.98 -9.46
C ALA A 465 25.78 -19.23 -8.51
N PRO A 466 25.78 -19.51 -7.19
CA PRO A 466 25.02 -18.71 -6.24
C PRO A 466 25.51 -17.27 -6.23
N ALA A 467 24.60 -16.31 -6.38
CA ALA A 467 24.87 -14.88 -6.31
C ALA A 467 23.98 -14.15 -5.30
N GLN A 468 22.88 -14.78 -4.88
CA GLN A 468 21.89 -14.20 -3.97
C GLN A 468 21.45 -15.24 -2.94
N VAL A 469 21.29 -14.79 -1.69
CA VAL A 469 20.83 -15.59 -0.55
C VAL A 469 19.52 -14.99 -0.05
N GLN A 470 18.46 -15.78 -0.08
CA GLN A 470 17.15 -15.38 0.44
C GLN A 470 16.79 -16.23 1.66
N VAL A 471 16.48 -15.56 2.77
CA VAL A 471 16.04 -16.19 4.02
C VAL A 471 14.52 -16.12 4.09
N VAL A 472 13.85 -17.26 4.21
CA VAL A 472 12.38 -17.37 4.17
C VAL A 472 11.87 -18.03 5.45
N PRO A 473 10.85 -17.48 6.13
CA PRO A 473 10.20 -16.19 5.83
C PRO A 473 11.13 -14.98 6.08
N VAL A 474 10.96 -13.91 5.30
CA VAL A 474 11.78 -12.68 5.46
C VAL A 474 11.34 -11.84 6.67
N GLU A 475 10.11 -12.03 7.15
CA GLU A 475 9.63 -11.41 8.37
C GLU A 475 8.65 -12.30 9.14
N THR A 476 8.72 -12.23 10.47
CA THR A 476 7.84 -12.97 11.38
C THR A 476 7.50 -12.17 12.64
N GLN A 477 6.36 -12.50 13.24
CA GLN A 477 5.94 -12.02 14.55
C GLN A 477 5.82 -13.23 15.47
N LEU A 478 6.50 -13.23 16.62
CA LEU A 478 6.61 -14.41 17.48
C LEU A 478 6.31 -14.11 18.96
N PRO A 479 5.49 -14.94 19.64
CA PRO A 479 5.26 -14.85 21.08
C PRO A 479 6.38 -15.55 21.89
N PRO A 480 6.37 -15.43 23.24
CA PRO A 480 7.37 -16.07 24.10
C PRO A 480 7.36 -17.60 23.96
N GLY A 481 8.55 -18.20 23.85
CA GLY A 481 8.71 -19.64 23.68
C GLY A 481 8.44 -20.19 22.28
N ALA A 482 8.06 -19.35 21.31
CA ALA A 482 7.86 -19.78 19.93
C ALA A 482 9.17 -20.22 19.27
N ARG A 483 9.05 -21.10 18.27
CA ARG A 483 10.14 -21.56 17.41
C ARG A 483 9.80 -21.29 15.96
N GLN A 484 10.76 -20.81 15.18
CA GLN A 484 10.62 -20.55 13.74
C GLN A 484 11.82 -21.13 13.00
N THR A 485 11.57 -22.00 12.02
CA THR A 485 12.61 -22.50 11.12
C THR A 485 12.75 -21.56 9.93
N TYR A 486 13.98 -21.20 9.58
CA TYR A 486 14.29 -20.42 8.39
C TYR A 486 14.92 -21.29 7.31
N HIS A 487 14.43 -21.15 6.09
CA HIS A 487 15.01 -21.79 4.92
C HIS A 487 15.85 -20.79 4.14
N VAL A 488 17.00 -21.25 3.63
CA VAL A 488 17.91 -20.44 2.83
C VAL A 488 17.85 -20.90 1.38
N ARG A 489 17.28 -20.05 0.52
CA ARG A 489 17.17 -20.29 -0.93
C ARG A 489 18.31 -19.58 -1.64
N LEU A 490 18.97 -20.29 -2.55
CA LEU A 490 20.07 -19.77 -3.37
C LEU A 490 19.58 -19.49 -4.78
N TYR A 491 19.97 -18.33 -5.31
CA TYR A 491 19.66 -17.91 -6.67
C TYR A 491 20.94 -17.46 -7.39
N ASN A 492 20.97 -17.62 -8.71
CA ASN A 492 22.03 -17.04 -9.54
C ASN A 492 21.82 -15.53 -9.74
N ASP A 493 22.71 -14.86 -10.48
CA ASP A 493 22.64 -13.41 -10.67
C ASP A 493 21.38 -12.99 -11.45
N ARG A 494 20.89 -13.88 -12.32
CA ARG A 494 19.65 -13.68 -13.09
C ARG A 494 18.38 -13.83 -12.26
N GLY A 495 18.49 -14.31 -11.02
CA GLY A 495 17.35 -14.51 -10.13
C GLY A 495 16.65 -15.85 -10.36
N GLN A 496 17.32 -16.82 -10.99
CA GLN A 496 16.81 -18.18 -11.16
C GLN A 496 17.11 -19.00 -9.91
N TYR A 497 16.13 -19.77 -9.46
CA TYR A 497 16.29 -20.61 -8.28
C TYR A 497 17.28 -21.74 -8.56
N LEU A 498 18.26 -21.92 -7.67
CA LEU A 498 19.25 -22.99 -7.77
C LEU A 498 18.86 -24.16 -6.89
N ARG A 499 18.76 -23.93 -5.58
CA ARG A 499 18.48 -24.95 -4.55
C ARG A 499 18.29 -24.31 -3.18
N LEU A 500 17.87 -25.12 -2.21
CA LEU A 500 18.07 -24.82 -0.79
C LEU A 500 19.55 -25.00 -0.43
N ALA A 501 20.06 -24.12 0.43
CA ALA A 501 21.37 -24.32 1.05
C ALA A 501 21.29 -25.53 2.01
N ALA A 502 22.35 -26.35 2.04
CA ALA A 502 22.44 -27.41 3.04
C ALA A 502 22.74 -26.78 4.41
N ALA A 503 22.24 -27.36 5.50
CA ALA A 503 22.42 -26.78 6.84
C ALA A 503 23.90 -26.52 7.20
N GLY A 504 24.81 -27.40 6.76
CA GLY A 504 26.26 -27.22 6.98
C GLY A 504 26.93 -26.15 6.12
N ASP A 505 26.25 -25.61 5.11
CA ASP A 505 26.76 -24.54 4.23
C ASP A 505 26.40 -23.14 4.76
N VAL A 506 25.54 -23.06 5.79
CA VAL A 506 24.96 -21.80 6.28
C VAL A 506 25.53 -21.44 7.65
N GLU A 507 26.08 -20.23 7.75
CA GLU A 507 26.38 -19.61 9.03
C GLU A 507 25.20 -18.73 9.46
N PHE A 508 24.45 -19.19 10.46
CA PHE A 508 23.35 -18.43 11.05
C PHE A 508 23.81 -17.57 12.24
N THR A 509 23.30 -16.34 12.30
CA THR A 509 23.42 -15.47 13.47
C THR A 509 22.07 -14.79 13.74
N ALA A 510 21.81 -14.45 15.00
CA ALA A 510 20.64 -13.67 15.40
C ALA A 510 21.05 -12.56 16.37
N THR A 511 20.46 -11.37 16.23
CA THR A 511 20.56 -10.29 17.22
C THR A 511 19.30 -10.24 18.09
N GLY A 512 19.32 -9.43 19.15
CA GLY A 512 18.18 -9.26 20.05
C GLY A 512 18.03 -10.41 21.05
N PRO A 513 16.86 -10.56 21.67
CA PRO A 513 16.67 -11.52 22.77
C PRO A 513 16.44 -12.96 22.30
N ALA A 514 16.23 -13.21 21.00
CA ALA A 514 16.07 -14.55 20.44
C ALA A 514 17.43 -15.19 20.11
N THR A 515 17.46 -16.52 20.07
CA THR A 515 18.65 -17.31 19.68
C THR A 515 18.34 -18.15 18.47
N ILE A 516 19.33 -18.42 17.61
CA ILE A 516 19.20 -19.29 16.44
C ILE A 516 20.25 -20.40 16.51
N ASP A 517 19.85 -21.63 16.22
CA ASP A 517 20.76 -22.78 16.12
C ASP A 517 21.34 -22.95 14.72
N ALA A 518 22.28 -23.90 14.56
CA ALA A 518 22.96 -24.16 13.29
C ALA A 518 22.01 -24.72 12.22
N GLU A 519 20.89 -25.31 12.64
CA GLU A 519 19.82 -25.80 11.78
C GLU A 519 18.86 -24.69 11.31
N GLY A 520 19.10 -23.44 11.71
CA GLY A 520 18.29 -22.29 11.32
C GLY A 520 16.98 -22.17 12.09
N VAL A 521 16.87 -22.77 13.28
CA VAL A 521 15.68 -22.68 14.14
C VAL A 521 15.88 -21.59 15.19
N LEU A 522 15.15 -20.49 15.01
CA LEU A 522 15.08 -19.42 15.99
C LEU A 522 14.17 -19.80 17.15
N THR A 523 14.59 -19.54 18.38
CA THR A 523 13.82 -19.77 19.61
C THR A 523 13.71 -18.47 20.41
N VAL A 524 12.48 -18.09 20.72
CA VAL A 524 12.17 -16.94 21.58
C VAL A 524 12.22 -17.36 23.05
N PRO A 525 12.84 -16.57 23.95
CA PRO A 525 12.81 -16.84 25.39
C PRO A 525 11.38 -16.96 25.93
N LYS A 526 11.17 -17.84 26.91
CA LYS A 526 9.85 -18.04 27.53
C LYS A 526 9.49 -16.90 28.48
N ASP A 527 10.49 -16.22 29.03
CA ASP A 527 10.45 -15.14 29.99
C ASP A 527 10.61 -13.76 29.34
N LEU A 528 10.37 -13.64 28.03
CA LEU A 528 10.35 -12.38 27.31
C LEU A 528 9.41 -11.38 28.02
N SER A 529 9.98 -10.33 28.60
CA SER A 529 9.27 -9.34 29.43
C SER A 529 8.96 -8.03 28.72
N ALA A 530 9.61 -7.75 27.59
CA ALA A 530 9.43 -6.54 26.79
C ALA A 530 9.33 -6.89 25.31
N ALA A 531 8.59 -6.07 24.56
CA ALA A 531 8.58 -6.18 23.11
C ALA A 531 9.96 -5.84 22.54
N GLY A 532 10.34 -6.50 21.45
CA GLY A 532 11.66 -6.29 20.87
C GLY A 532 11.76 -6.79 19.45
N ALA A 533 12.93 -6.57 18.85
CA ALA A 533 13.26 -7.02 17.52
C ALA A 533 14.48 -7.95 17.53
N ALA A 534 14.53 -8.88 16.57
CA ALA A 534 15.69 -9.69 16.26
C ALA A 534 15.94 -9.68 14.74
N LEU A 535 17.21 -9.68 14.35
CA LEU A 535 17.63 -9.85 12.95
C LEU A 535 18.31 -11.21 12.82
N VAL A 536 17.72 -12.11 12.04
CA VAL A 536 18.35 -13.34 11.60
C VAL A 536 19.19 -13.04 10.37
N THR A 537 20.45 -13.44 10.37
CA THR A 537 21.32 -13.37 9.21
C THR A 537 21.79 -14.78 8.86
N ALA A 538 21.70 -15.14 7.58
CA ALA A 538 22.24 -16.38 7.05
C ALA A 538 23.32 -16.05 6.02
N LYS A 539 24.52 -16.57 6.21
CA LYS A 539 25.65 -16.40 5.28
C LYS A 539 25.99 -17.72 4.60
N VAL A 540 26.19 -17.70 3.29
CA VAL A 540 26.60 -18.83 2.45
C VAL A 540 27.73 -18.37 1.54
N GLY A 541 28.96 -18.81 1.81
CA GLY A 541 30.15 -18.27 1.16
C GLY A 541 30.28 -16.76 1.40
N GLU A 542 30.38 -15.98 0.33
CA GLU A 542 30.48 -14.51 0.41
C GLU A 542 29.12 -13.79 0.41
N HIS A 543 28.01 -14.53 0.25
CA HIS A 543 26.67 -13.96 0.17
C HIS A 543 25.93 -14.08 1.49
N SER A 544 25.06 -13.11 1.79
CA SER A 544 24.24 -13.12 2.99
C SER A 544 22.82 -12.63 2.70
N GLY A 545 21.86 -13.18 3.41
CA GLY A 545 20.48 -12.71 3.46
C GLY A 545 20.03 -12.52 4.91
N GLY A 546 18.99 -11.71 5.11
CA GLY A 546 18.45 -11.41 6.43
C GLY A 546 16.95 -11.65 6.52
N ALA A 547 16.48 -11.91 7.74
CA ALA A 547 15.05 -11.94 8.09
C ALA A 547 14.83 -11.19 9.41
N ARG A 548 13.73 -10.45 9.48
CA ARG A 548 13.39 -9.60 10.62
C ARG A 548 12.34 -10.26 11.49
N VAL A 549 12.44 -10.09 12.80
CA VAL A 549 11.53 -10.73 13.76
C VAL A 549 11.05 -9.70 14.75
N ARG A 550 9.72 -9.55 14.88
CA ARG A 550 9.11 -8.82 16.00
C ARG A 550 8.70 -9.80 17.08
N LEU A 551 9.04 -9.47 18.32
CA LEU A 551 8.83 -10.30 19.49
C LEU A 551 7.87 -9.56 20.41
N PHE A 552 6.76 -10.21 20.76
CA PHE A 552 5.72 -9.61 21.60
C PHE A 552 5.53 -10.42 22.88
N PRO A 553 5.75 -9.84 24.07
CA PRO A 553 5.45 -10.52 25.33
C PRO A 553 3.94 -10.68 25.50
N ARG A 554 3.52 -11.54 26.42
CA ARG A 554 2.09 -11.63 26.78
C ARG A 554 1.65 -10.32 27.45
N LEU A 555 0.37 -9.97 27.31
CA LEU A 555 -0.23 -8.88 28.07
C LEU A 555 -0.09 -9.14 29.59
N PRO A 556 0.04 -8.09 30.42
CA PRO A 556 -0.13 -6.66 30.09
C PRO A 556 1.14 -5.99 29.54
N TRP A 557 0.94 -4.88 28.81
CA TRP A 557 1.99 -3.97 28.34
C TRP A 557 1.80 -2.58 28.94
N SER A 558 2.91 -1.86 29.13
CA SER A 558 2.92 -0.47 29.61
C SER A 558 4.09 0.31 28.99
N PHE A 559 3.84 1.56 28.62
CA PHE A 559 4.82 2.45 28.00
C PHE A 559 4.66 3.87 28.56
N ASP A 560 5.76 4.45 29.03
CA ASP A 560 5.86 5.79 29.64
C ASP A 560 6.85 6.71 28.89
N PHE A 561 7.52 6.19 27.84
CA PHE A 561 8.46 6.90 26.96
C PHE A 561 9.62 7.61 27.67
N ASN A 562 9.88 7.31 28.94
CA ASN A 562 10.93 7.96 29.72
C ASN A 562 12.35 7.54 29.26
N ASP A 563 12.46 6.47 28.47
CA ASP A 563 13.69 6.08 27.78
C ASP A 563 14.02 6.93 26.55
N GLY A 564 13.11 7.82 26.13
CA GLY A 564 13.27 8.67 24.96
C GLY A 564 13.02 7.98 23.62
N GLU A 565 12.57 6.72 23.63
CA GLU A 565 12.46 5.91 22.42
C GLU A 565 11.03 5.59 22.01
N VAL A 566 10.78 5.63 20.70
CA VAL A 566 9.56 5.03 20.15
C VAL A 566 9.83 3.53 20.02
N PRO A 567 9.00 2.64 20.60
CA PRO A 567 9.26 1.22 20.54
C PRO A 567 9.46 0.72 19.11
N ILE A 568 10.56 0.00 18.88
CA ILE A 568 10.98 -0.42 17.53
C ILE A 568 9.96 -1.32 16.83
N THR A 569 9.14 -2.06 17.59
CA THR A 569 8.15 -2.98 17.03
C THR A 569 6.88 -2.30 16.52
N TRP A 570 6.69 -1.00 16.81
CA TRP A 570 5.48 -0.28 16.47
C TRP A 570 5.48 0.15 15.01
N VAL A 571 4.53 -0.40 14.24
CA VAL A 571 4.37 -0.10 12.83
C VAL A 571 3.75 1.27 12.66
N GLY A 572 4.34 2.09 11.78
CA GLY A 572 3.83 3.42 11.50
C GLY A 572 4.10 4.47 12.59
N ALA A 573 4.83 4.11 13.66
CA ALA A 573 5.07 5.01 14.78
C ALA A 573 6.37 5.80 14.66
N GLN A 574 7.52 5.13 14.42
CA GLN A 574 8.86 5.74 14.51
C GLN A 574 9.10 6.93 13.58
N TYR A 575 8.51 6.93 12.38
CA TYR A 575 8.60 8.09 11.47
C TYR A 575 7.58 9.18 11.78
N ARG A 576 6.39 8.79 12.26
CA ARG A 576 5.26 9.71 12.44
C ARG A 576 5.25 10.39 13.80
N HIS A 577 6.02 9.91 14.76
CA HIS A 577 6.04 10.43 16.11
C HIS A 577 7.48 10.59 16.60
N VAL A 578 7.65 11.49 17.56
CA VAL A 578 8.90 11.69 18.28
C VAL A 578 8.63 11.64 19.78
N VAL A 579 9.58 11.18 20.57
CA VAL A 579 9.50 11.32 22.02
C VAL A 579 10.16 12.65 22.40
N ILE A 580 9.46 13.46 23.17
CA ILE A 580 9.95 14.74 23.68
C ILE A 580 9.99 14.74 25.21
N ASP A 581 10.87 15.56 25.77
CA ASP A 581 10.86 15.90 27.20
C ASP A 581 9.75 16.94 27.42
N PHE A 582 8.60 16.51 27.94
CA PHE A 582 7.40 17.34 28.08
C PHE A 582 7.61 18.48 29.08
N ASP A 583 8.31 18.21 30.18
CA ASP A 583 8.65 19.21 31.19
C ASP A 583 9.53 20.31 30.61
N LEU A 584 10.54 19.93 29.80
CA LEU A 584 11.34 20.92 29.07
C LEU A 584 10.47 21.73 28.11
N TRP A 585 9.62 21.07 27.32
CA TRP A 585 8.76 21.75 26.36
C TRP A 585 7.82 22.76 27.05
N GLN A 586 7.21 22.39 28.18
CA GLN A 586 6.39 23.28 28.99
C GLN A 586 7.21 24.46 29.56
N LYS A 587 8.41 24.20 30.09
CA LYS A 587 9.33 25.23 30.56
C LYS A 587 9.67 26.22 29.44
N LEU A 588 10.03 25.72 28.26
CA LEU A 588 10.31 26.55 27.10
C LEU A 588 9.09 27.36 26.72
N ARG A 589 7.89 26.78 26.69
CA ARG A 589 6.65 27.48 26.31
C ARG A 589 6.33 28.65 27.25
N GLN A 590 6.65 28.53 28.54
CA GLN A 590 6.52 29.61 29.52
C GLN A 590 7.57 30.72 29.36
N GLN A 591 8.76 30.39 28.87
CA GLN A 591 9.87 31.34 28.69
C GLN A 591 9.82 32.05 27.32
N ASP A 592 9.60 31.26 26.27
CA ASP A 592 9.57 31.66 24.88
C ASP A 592 8.80 30.61 24.04
N GLU A 593 7.56 30.93 23.66
CA GLU A 593 6.73 30.06 22.81
C GLU A 593 7.41 29.65 21.49
N ARG A 594 8.26 30.53 20.94
CA ARG A 594 9.00 30.23 19.70
C ARG A 594 10.07 29.17 19.95
N ALA A 595 10.74 29.21 21.09
CA ALA A 595 11.70 28.17 21.47
C ALA A 595 11.01 26.81 21.64
N ALA A 596 9.81 26.77 22.22
CA ALA A 596 9.02 25.54 22.34
C ALA A 596 8.59 24.99 20.96
N ALA A 597 8.13 25.85 20.05
CA ALA A 597 7.79 25.45 18.68
C ALA A 597 9.03 24.94 17.92
N MET A 598 10.15 25.64 18.03
CA MET A 598 11.43 25.21 17.45
C MET A 598 11.89 23.88 18.02
N TYR A 599 11.73 23.64 19.33
CA TYR A 599 12.06 22.35 19.95
C TYR A 599 11.32 21.22 19.25
N LEU A 600 9.99 21.31 19.11
CA LEU A 600 9.20 20.29 18.43
C LEU A 600 9.66 20.09 16.98
N TYR A 601 9.70 21.15 16.16
CA TYR A 601 9.98 21.04 14.73
C TYR A 601 11.42 20.55 14.45
N LEU A 602 12.41 21.22 15.03
CA LEU A 602 13.82 20.96 14.73
C LEU A 602 14.29 19.63 15.31
N TYR A 603 13.88 19.29 16.54
CA TYR A 603 14.24 18.02 17.16
C TYR A 603 13.66 16.83 16.39
N THR A 604 12.41 16.95 15.92
CA THR A 604 11.76 15.93 15.08
C THR A 604 12.53 15.69 13.78
N ASN A 605 12.86 16.77 13.05
CA ASN A 605 13.58 16.65 11.78
C ASN A 605 15.00 16.12 11.97
N ILE A 606 15.73 16.54 13.02
CA ILE A 606 17.03 15.95 13.37
C ILE A 606 16.92 14.45 13.68
N ARG A 607 15.92 14.02 14.45
CA ARG A 607 15.76 12.59 14.78
C ARG A 607 15.45 11.77 13.53
N ASN A 608 14.69 12.33 12.61
CA ASN A 608 14.36 11.70 11.34
C ASN A 608 15.45 11.87 10.28
N ALA A 609 16.48 12.68 10.51
CA ALA A 609 17.56 12.89 9.56
C ALA A 609 18.48 11.67 9.48
N PRO A 610 19.10 11.39 8.31
CA PRO A 610 20.08 10.30 8.16
C PRO A 610 21.34 10.49 9.04
N LYS A 611 21.62 11.72 9.43
CA LYS A 611 22.73 12.13 10.29
C LYS A 611 22.16 12.97 11.44
N PRO A 612 22.85 13.05 12.60
CA PRO A 612 22.43 13.89 13.72
C PRO A 612 22.68 15.40 13.45
N GLU A 613 22.35 15.87 12.25
CA GLU A 613 22.58 17.20 11.74
C GLU A 613 21.43 17.60 10.81
N LEU A 614 21.03 18.86 10.89
CA LEU A 614 20.02 19.46 10.02
C LEU A 614 20.59 20.72 9.37
N VAL A 615 20.34 20.89 8.08
CA VAL A 615 20.61 22.13 7.34
C VAL A 615 19.29 22.62 6.76
N ILE A 616 18.86 23.80 7.16
CA ILE A 616 17.60 24.40 6.73
C ILE A 616 17.89 25.55 5.78
N ASP A 617 17.48 25.38 4.54
CA ASP A 617 17.52 26.36 3.46
C ASP A 617 16.52 25.95 2.37
N ASP A 618 16.32 26.77 1.32
CA ASP A 618 15.47 26.38 0.18
C ASP A 618 16.32 25.80 -0.98
N SER A 619 17.56 25.36 -0.71
CA SER A 619 18.46 24.76 -1.72
C SER A 619 18.23 23.26 -1.92
N THR A 620 17.54 22.61 -0.98
CA THR A 620 17.17 21.19 -1.07
C THR A 620 15.67 20.97 -0.81
N PRO A 621 15.05 19.92 -1.38
CA PRO A 621 13.62 19.70 -1.20
C PRO A 621 13.19 19.25 0.20
N GLN A 622 14.13 18.78 1.03
CA GLN A 622 13.82 18.00 2.24
C GLN A 622 13.60 18.88 3.47
N GLU A 623 14.38 19.95 3.64
CA GLU A 623 14.40 20.76 4.86
C GLU A 623 14.29 22.26 4.52
N LYS A 624 13.10 22.65 4.06
CA LYS A 624 12.87 23.97 3.47
C LYS A 624 12.74 25.07 4.51
N TRP A 625 13.51 26.15 4.32
CA TRP A 625 13.40 27.39 5.08
C TRP A 625 11.98 27.95 5.08
N LYS A 626 11.32 27.92 3.91
CA LYS A 626 9.92 28.36 3.78
C LYS A 626 8.97 27.56 4.68
N GLU A 627 9.15 26.25 4.77
CA GLU A 627 8.27 25.37 5.57
C GLU A 627 8.53 25.56 7.06
N PHE A 628 9.79 25.69 7.47
CA PHE A 628 10.16 26.01 8.85
C PHE A 628 9.56 27.35 9.31
N LEU A 629 9.68 28.41 8.50
CA LEU A 629 9.06 29.69 8.81
C LEU A 629 7.54 29.62 8.83
N ALA A 630 6.92 28.86 7.92
CA ALA A 630 5.48 28.68 7.90
C ALA A 630 4.99 28.00 9.19
N TYR A 631 5.72 26.99 9.67
CA TYR A 631 5.45 26.35 10.95
C TYR A 631 5.47 27.35 12.11
N LEU A 632 6.45 28.25 12.14
CA LEU A 632 6.59 29.32 13.14
C LEU A 632 5.65 30.53 12.94
N LYS A 633 4.78 30.51 11.92
CA LYS A 633 3.92 31.65 11.50
C LYS A 633 4.71 32.91 11.11
N LEU A 634 5.89 32.73 10.51
CA LEU A 634 6.82 33.76 10.05
C LEU A 634 6.99 33.78 8.52
N ALA A 635 6.14 33.08 7.77
CA ALA A 635 6.26 32.98 6.31
C ALA A 635 5.54 34.09 5.52
N THR A 636 4.87 35.03 6.19
CA THR A 636 4.22 36.16 5.51
C THR A 636 5.27 37.21 5.11
N ASP A 637 5.01 37.97 4.04
CA ASP A 637 5.98 38.93 3.49
C ASP A 637 6.45 39.98 4.51
N GLU A 638 5.60 40.32 5.49
CA GLU A 638 5.87 41.29 6.56
C GLU A 638 6.73 40.71 7.70
N SER A 639 6.64 39.41 7.96
CA SER A 639 7.31 38.75 9.11
C SER A 639 8.50 37.88 8.71
N ARG A 640 8.68 37.62 7.41
CA ARG A 640 9.71 36.74 6.87
C ARG A 640 11.11 37.37 6.98
N PRO A 641 12.05 36.76 7.72
CA PRO A 641 13.44 37.19 7.69
C PRO A 641 14.05 36.90 6.30
N ARG A 642 14.61 37.94 5.67
CA ARG A 642 15.14 37.86 4.29
C ARG A 642 16.66 37.77 4.25
N THR A 643 17.34 38.30 5.26
CA THR A 643 18.80 38.24 5.39
C THR A 643 19.21 37.35 6.56
N LYS A 644 20.45 36.84 6.54
CA LYS A 644 21.03 36.11 7.68
C LYS A 644 20.90 36.91 8.98
N ALA A 645 21.21 38.21 8.94
CA ALA A 645 21.17 39.06 10.13
C ALA A 645 19.75 39.17 10.71
N ASP A 646 18.73 39.30 9.85
CA ASP A 646 17.33 39.32 10.29
C ASP A 646 16.92 37.99 10.93
N ALA A 647 17.32 36.88 10.30
CA ALA A 647 17.02 35.54 10.79
C ALA A 647 17.69 35.28 12.15
N GLU A 648 18.96 35.66 12.30
CA GLU A 648 19.73 35.51 13.53
C GLU A 648 19.17 36.40 14.65
N ALA A 649 18.81 37.65 14.36
CA ALA A 649 18.17 38.53 15.34
C ALA A 649 16.80 38.02 15.78
N LEU A 650 16.02 37.44 14.86
CA LEU A 650 14.67 36.96 15.12
C LEU A 650 14.66 35.59 15.82
N LEU A 651 15.50 34.65 15.39
CA LEU A 651 15.44 33.25 15.81
C LEU A 651 16.57 32.86 16.78
N GLY A 652 17.66 33.62 16.81
CA GLY A 652 18.84 33.37 17.64
C GLY A 652 18.56 33.26 19.14
N PRO A 653 17.75 34.15 19.77
CA PRO A 653 17.44 34.04 21.19
C PRO A 653 16.77 32.71 21.55
N SER A 654 15.79 32.27 20.76
CA SER A 654 15.09 31.00 20.95
C SER A 654 16.03 29.79 20.75
N LEU A 655 16.89 29.83 19.73
CA LEU A 655 17.89 28.79 19.49
C LEU A 655 18.94 28.72 20.59
N LYS A 656 19.30 29.86 21.19
CA LYS A 656 20.24 29.91 22.32
C LYS A 656 19.68 29.20 23.54
N LEU A 657 18.38 29.36 23.84
CA LEU A 657 17.73 28.60 24.91
C LEU A 657 17.82 27.09 24.68
N LEU A 658 17.60 26.63 23.43
CA LEU A 658 17.72 25.21 23.08
C LEU A 658 19.17 24.69 23.20
N GLN A 659 20.15 25.53 22.86
CA GLN A 659 21.57 25.20 23.04
C GLN A 659 21.97 25.14 24.52
N ASP A 660 21.47 26.07 25.35
CA ASP A 660 21.74 26.11 26.79
C ASP A 660 21.12 24.92 27.54
N GLU A 661 19.96 24.45 27.07
CA GLU A 661 19.32 23.21 27.52
C GLU A 661 19.97 21.95 26.93
N LYS A 662 21.00 22.10 26.08
CA LYS A 662 21.73 21.03 25.39
C LYS A 662 20.87 20.19 24.44
N VAL A 663 19.77 20.75 23.95
CA VAL A 663 18.96 20.16 22.88
C VAL A 663 19.77 20.14 21.58
N PHE A 664 20.52 21.21 21.31
CA PHE A 664 21.45 21.32 20.20
C PHE A 664 22.87 21.61 20.70
N ASP A 665 23.86 21.04 20.03
CA ASP A 665 25.27 21.31 20.31
C ASP A 665 25.76 22.49 19.44
N VAL A 666 25.59 22.35 18.13
CA VAL A 666 25.95 23.38 17.15
C VAL A 666 24.71 24.14 16.70
N VAL A 667 24.82 25.47 16.63
CA VAL A 667 23.89 26.39 15.95
C VAL A 667 24.71 27.37 15.12
N GLU A 668 24.69 27.21 13.81
CA GLU A 668 25.52 27.96 12.87
C GLU A 668 24.69 28.65 11.80
N TRP A 669 24.90 29.95 11.65
CA TRP A 669 24.27 30.76 10.62
C TRP A 669 25.21 31.00 9.45
N SER A 670 24.76 30.69 8.25
CA SER A 670 25.42 31.02 6.98
C SER A 670 24.41 31.55 5.97
N THR A 671 24.81 31.66 4.71
CA THR A 671 23.91 31.96 3.59
C THR A 671 24.03 30.90 2.50
N TRP A 672 23.05 30.89 1.61
CA TRP A 672 23.13 30.18 0.33
C TRP A 672 22.65 31.12 -0.79
N ASP A 673 23.12 30.88 -2.00
CA ASP A 673 22.85 31.75 -3.14
C ASP A 673 21.63 31.25 -3.91
N ARG A 674 20.48 31.89 -3.70
CA ARG A 674 19.26 31.57 -4.45
C ARG A 674 19.28 32.24 -5.82
N PRO A 675 19.10 31.51 -6.94
CA PRO A 675 18.90 32.11 -8.24
C PRO A 675 17.62 32.97 -8.29
N THR A 676 17.71 34.14 -8.91
CA THR A 676 16.56 35.07 -9.03
C THR A 676 15.76 34.92 -10.32
N GLY A 677 16.22 34.05 -11.24
CA GLY A 677 15.66 33.91 -12.59
C GLY A 677 16.24 34.88 -13.61
N ALA A 678 16.98 35.91 -13.18
CA ALA A 678 17.84 36.70 -14.06
C ALA A 678 19.20 36.00 -14.23
N GLU A 679 19.74 36.01 -15.45
CA GLU A 679 20.96 35.28 -15.82
C GLU A 679 22.15 35.66 -14.91
N GLY A 680 22.68 34.66 -14.18
CA GLY A 680 23.79 34.84 -13.25
C GLY A 680 23.48 35.62 -11.96
N ALA A 681 22.24 36.08 -11.74
CA ALA A 681 21.88 36.88 -10.57
C ALA A 681 21.35 35.99 -9.44
N THR A 682 22.02 36.07 -8.28
CA THR A 682 21.64 35.37 -7.05
C THR A 682 21.32 36.36 -5.93
N VAL A 683 20.54 35.90 -4.95
CA VAL A 683 20.32 36.60 -3.68
C VAL A 683 20.76 35.68 -2.55
N ALA A 684 21.60 36.18 -1.65
CA ALA A 684 22.02 35.46 -0.47
C ALA A 684 20.86 35.37 0.52
N GLU A 685 20.37 34.15 0.76
CA GLU A 685 19.30 33.87 1.72
C GLU A 685 19.84 33.12 2.94
N PRO A 686 19.14 33.18 4.10
CA PRO A 686 19.57 32.52 5.32
C PRO A 686 19.73 31.02 5.14
N ARG A 687 20.76 30.47 5.79
CA ARG A 687 20.96 29.03 5.98
C ARG A 687 21.26 28.78 7.45
N LEU A 688 20.54 27.84 8.06
CA LEU A 688 20.74 27.43 9.45
C LEU A 688 21.25 26.00 9.49
N ARG A 689 22.41 25.77 10.10
CA ARG A 689 22.93 24.43 10.42
C ARG A 689 22.83 24.18 11.92
N ILE A 690 22.30 23.03 12.30
CA ILE A 690 22.22 22.58 13.69
C ILE A 690 22.64 21.11 13.84
N THR A 691 23.19 20.75 15.00
CA THR A 691 23.48 19.35 15.35
C THR A 691 22.77 18.94 16.62
N LYS A 692 22.42 17.65 16.73
CA LYS A 692 21.80 17.08 17.93
C LYS A 692 22.74 17.26 19.13
N GLY A 693 22.23 17.78 20.24
CA GLY A 693 22.93 17.82 21.51
C GLY A 693 22.79 16.51 22.31
N GLU A 694 23.43 16.46 23.47
CA GLU A 694 23.45 15.26 24.33
C GLU A 694 22.19 15.09 25.20
N ARG A 695 21.26 16.07 25.20
CA ARG A 695 20.06 15.98 26.03
C ARG A 695 19.16 14.81 25.60
N GLY A 696 18.91 13.89 26.55
CA GLY A 696 17.82 12.92 26.50
C GLY A 696 16.58 13.39 27.27
N VAL A 697 15.59 12.51 27.44
CA VAL A 697 14.46 12.77 28.34
C VAL A 697 14.96 12.80 29.79
N SER A 698 14.69 13.90 30.48
CA SER A 698 15.08 14.08 31.89
C SER A 698 13.90 14.35 32.83
N GLY A 699 12.79 14.84 32.29
CA GLY A 699 11.48 14.92 32.93
C GLY A 699 10.54 13.84 32.43
N GLU A 700 9.26 14.17 32.28
CA GLU A 700 8.25 13.30 31.67
C GLU A 700 8.46 13.14 30.15
N GLY A 701 8.73 11.92 29.69
CA GLY A 701 8.80 11.58 28.27
C GLY A 701 7.41 11.40 27.69
N VAL A 702 7.10 12.04 26.56
CA VAL A 702 5.81 11.86 25.89
C VAL A 702 5.96 11.69 24.38
N LEU A 703 5.08 10.88 23.79
CA LEU A 703 5.06 10.64 22.36
C LEU A 703 4.27 11.74 21.65
N CYS A 704 4.95 12.58 20.87
CA CYS A 704 4.36 13.69 20.12
C CYS A 704 4.11 13.34 18.64
N LYS A 705 2.94 13.72 18.13
CA LYS A 705 2.64 13.77 16.69
C LYS A 705 2.64 15.21 16.19
N LEU A 706 3.51 15.51 15.21
CA LEU A 706 3.58 16.83 14.58
C LEU A 706 2.74 16.96 13.30
N MET A 707 2.30 18.18 13.04
CA MET A 707 1.54 18.57 11.85
C MET A 707 2.38 18.61 10.55
N THR A 708 3.71 18.70 10.66
CA THR A 708 4.61 18.93 9.52
C THR A 708 5.10 17.65 8.84
N ILE A 709 4.70 16.48 9.32
CA ILE A 709 5.09 15.20 8.72
C ILE A 709 4.23 14.99 7.46
N PRO A 710 4.78 15.15 6.23
CA PRO A 710 3.98 15.42 5.03
C PRO A 710 3.04 14.27 4.64
N LYS A 711 3.41 13.03 4.97
CA LYS A 711 2.66 11.81 4.67
C LYS A 711 2.19 11.14 5.95
N GLY A 712 1.03 11.57 6.43
CA GLY A 712 0.39 11.00 7.62
C GLY A 712 -0.04 12.06 8.64
N SER A 713 -0.63 13.15 8.17
CA SER A 713 -1.34 14.09 9.05
C SER A 713 -2.44 13.36 9.81
N ARG A 714 -3.11 12.40 9.16
CA ARG A 714 -3.77 11.28 9.83
C ARG A 714 -2.76 10.16 10.09
N SER A 715 -2.43 9.97 11.35
CA SER A 715 -1.52 8.96 11.88
C SER A 715 -2.33 7.78 12.40
N GLN A 716 -2.08 6.61 11.84
CA GLN A 716 -2.51 5.35 12.42
C GLN A 716 -1.29 4.45 12.55
N GLY A 717 -1.07 3.85 13.71
CA GLY A 717 0.03 2.92 13.95
C GLY A 717 -0.41 1.75 14.81
N THR A 718 0.27 0.62 14.71
CA THR A 718 -0.07 -0.61 15.46
C THR A 718 1.06 -1.03 16.39
N ILE A 719 0.68 -1.60 17.54
CA ILE A 719 1.53 -1.85 18.70
C ILE A 719 1.79 -3.35 18.92
N GLY A 720 1.04 -4.22 18.24
CA GLY A 720 1.08 -5.67 18.46
C GLY A 720 0.55 -6.51 17.28
N PRO A 721 0.48 -7.83 17.45
CA PRO A 721 -0.07 -8.77 16.46
C PRO A 721 -1.53 -8.47 16.10
N ASP A 722 -1.93 -8.81 14.88
CA ASP A 722 -3.26 -8.55 14.30
C ASP A 722 -4.33 -9.59 14.69
N ASP A 723 -3.94 -10.64 15.42
CA ASP A 723 -4.82 -11.68 15.95
C ASP A 723 -5.25 -11.47 17.42
N MET A 724 -4.88 -10.32 17.99
CA MET A 724 -5.24 -9.94 19.35
C MET A 724 -6.75 -9.71 19.50
N ARG A 725 -7.31 -10.10 20.64
CA ARG A 725 -8.73 -9.95 20.99
C ARG A 725 -8.94 -9.90 22.51
N ASN A 726 -10.10 -9.43 22.92
CA ASN A 726 -10.56 -9.35 24.32
C ASN A 726 -9.57 -8.61 25.22
N TYR A 727 -9.28 -7.36 24.89
CA TYR A 727 -8.36 -6.52 25.65
C TYR A 727 -8.88 -5.09 25.81
N THR A 728 -8.33 -4.43 26.83
CA THR A 728 -8.58 -3.02 27.14
C THR A 728 -7.31 -2.23 26.87
N PHE A 729 -7.42 -1.17 26.08
CA PHE A 729 -6.38 -0.19 25.81
C PHE A 729 -6.70 1.07 26.65
N GLN A 730 -5.72 1.55 27.40
CA GLN A 730 -5.76 2.89 28.01
C GLN A 730 -4.56 3.75 27.57
N ALA A 731 -4.78 5.05 27.40
CA ALA A 731 -3.72 6.04 27.16
C ALA A 731 -4.09 7.39 27.76
N ASP A 732 -3.08 8.14 28.20
CA ASP A 732 -3.23 9.58 28.41
C ASP A 732 -2.98 10.30 27.09
N VAL A 733 -3.81 11.32 26.80
CA VAL A 733 -3.75 12.14 25.60
C VAL A 733 -3.80 13.63 25.94
N TYR A 734 -3.08 14.43 25.15
CA TYR A 734 -3.05 15.89 25.27
C TYR A 734 -3.10 16.51 23.88
N GLY A 735 -4.03 17.43 23.63
CA GLY A 735 -4.16 18.11 22.34
C GLY A 735 -3.83 19.59 22.44
N LEU A 736 -3.10 20.12 21.45
CA LEU A 736 -2.91 21.57 21.29
C LEU A 736 -4.06 22.20 20.50
N GLU A 737 -4.22 23.49 20.68
CA GLU A 737 -5.04 24.34 19.82
C GLU A 737 -4.15 25.17 18.90
N ARG A 738 -4.52 25.24 17.62
CA ARG A 738 -3.93 26.17 16.66
C ARG A 738 -5.04 26.78 15.83
N ASP A 739 -5.07 28.11 15.81
CA ASP A 739 -6.04 28.91 15.05
C ASP A 739 -7.51 28.53 15.38
N GLY A 740 -7.81 28.30 16.67
CA GLY A 740 -9.14 27.94 17.16
C GLY A 740 -9.56 26.50 16.89
N LYS A 741 -8.62 25.61 16.50
CA LYS A 741 -8.89 24.21 16.16
C LYS A 741 -8.01 23.26 16.95
N VAL A 742 -8.62 22.17 17.39
CA VAL A 742 -7.96 21.04 18.05
C VAL A 742 -8.05 19.82 17.14
N GLY A 743 -6.98 19.03 17.09
CA GLY A 743 -6.93 17.79 16.31
C GLY A 743 -7.76 16.66 16.93
N ASP A 744 -7.94 15.58 16.19
CA ASP A 744 -8.55 14.36 16.70
C ASP A 744 -7.44 13.44 17.26
N VAL A 745 -7.65 12.86 18.45
CA VAL A 745 -6.67 11.99 19.12
C VAL A 745 -7.36 10.80 19.76
N GLY A 746 -6.76 9.61 19.70
CA GLY A 746 -7.42 8.38 20.12
C GLY A 746 -6.57 7.13 20.07
N ILE A 747 -7.20 6.02 20.39
CA ILE A 747 -6.61 4.69 20.46
C ILE A 747 -7.44 3.69 19.66
N ILE A 748 -6.79 2.64 19.17
CA ILE A 748 -7.40 1.60 18.35
C ILE A 748 -7.42 0.30 19.15
N ALA A 749 -8.57 -0.38 19.19
CA ALA A 749 -8.68 -1.74 19.69
C ALA A 749 -9.57 -2.59 18.79
N GLN A 750 -9.11 -3.80 18.43
CA GLN A 750 -9.80 -4.73 17.52
C GLN A 750 -10.36 -4.07 16.25
N ARG A 751 -9.53 -3.25 15.56
CA ARG A 751 -9.89 -2.52 14.33
C ARG A 751 -11.00 -1.46 14.49
N TYR A 752 -11.35 -1.10 15.71
CA TYR A 752 -12.18 0.06 16.03
C TYR A 752 -11.32 1.19 16.58
N ALA A 753 -11.52 2.41 16.10
CA ALA A 753 -10.89 3.59 16.66
C ALA A 753 -11.83 4.23 17.70
N CYS A 754 -11.32 4.51 18.89
CA CYS A 754 -11.95 5.31 19.93
C CYS A 754 -11.24 6.67 20.01
N VAL A 755 -11.96 7.74 19.67
CA VAL A 755 -11.37 9.03 19.33
C VAL A 755 -12.04 10.16 20.11
N LEU A 756 -11.24 11.05 20.69
CA LEU A 756 -11.68 12.37 21.12
C LEU A 756 -11.65 13.30 19.91
N MET A 757 -12.85 13.66 19.44
CA MET A 757 -13.03 14.49 18.26
C MET A 757 -12.85 15.96 18.65
N GLY A 758 -11.82 16.62 18.12
CA GLY A 758 -11.51 18.02 18.44
C GLY A 758 -12.55 18.97 17.88
N ALA A 759 -12.91 18.82 16.61
CA ALA A 759 -13.88 19.69 15.94
C ALA A 759 -15.34 19.44 16.39
N HIS A 760 -15.69 18.19 16.68
CA HIS A 760 -17.05 17.78 17.03
C HIS A 760 -17.32 17.72 18.53
N GLN A 761 -16.28 17.80 19.37
CA GLN A 761 -16.38 17.81 20.84
C GLN A 761 -17.20 16.62 21.37
N ARG A 762 -16.76 15.41 20.98
CA ARG A 762 -17.37 14.13 21.39
C ARG A 762 -16.32 13.03 21.51
N LEU A 763 -16.65 12.02 22.31
CA LEU A 763 -15.99 10.72 22.26
C LEU A 763 -16.72 9.85 21.24
N GLU A 764 -16.01 9.26 20.29
CA GLU A 764 -16.57 8.46 19.20
C GLU A 764 -15.82 7.14 19.03
N ILE A 765 -16.55 6.03 18.97
CA ILE A 765 -16.05 4.72 18.52
C ILE A 765 -16.49 4.53 17.07
N ARG A 766 -15.59 4.12 16.16
CA ARG A 766 -15.92 3.85 14.75
C ARG A 766 -15.01 2.79 14.12
N THR A 767 -15.53 2.04 13.13
CA THR A 767 -14.74 1.05 12.35
C THR A 767 -14.12 1.63 11.09
N TRP A 768 -14.85 2.51 10.40
CA TRP A 768 -14.47 3.03 9.08
C TRP A 768 -14.57 4.55 9.07
N HIS A 769 -13.42 5.22 8.99
CA HIS A 769 -13.29 6.67 9.19
C HIS A 769 -14.14 7.53 8.25
N THR A 770 -14.26 7.13 6.99
CA THR A 770 -15.01 7.87 5.98
C THR A 770 -16.45 7.39 5.81
N GLN A 771 -16.86 6.34 6.52
CA GLN A 771 -18.21 5.76 6.46
C GLN A 771 -18.74 5.46 7.88
N PRO A 772 -19.04 6.49 8.69
CA PRO A 772 -19.49 6.32 10.08
C PRO A 772 -20.85 5.59 10.19
N GLU A 773 -21.63 5.58 9.11
CA GLU A 773 -22.89 4.82 9.03
C GLU A 773 -22.67 3.30 9.05
N ARG A 774 -21.45 2.83 8.73
CA ARG A 774 -21.13 1.41 8.83
C ARG A 774 -21.13 0.92 10.27
N PHE A 775 -20.48 1.68 11.15
CA PHE A 775 -20.60 1.51 12.59
C PHE A 775 -19.99 2.74 13.26
N SER A 776 -20.79 3.40 14.10
CA SER A 776 -20.30 4.39 15.07
C SER A 776 -21.14 4.38 16.35
N ALA A 777 -20.51 4.71 17.47
CA ALA A 777 -21.17 4.96 18.75
C ALA A 777 -20.53 6.21 19.38
N GLU A 778 -21.35 7.13 19.89
CA GLU A 778 -20.87 8.44 20.32
C GLU A 778 -21.39 8.85 21.70
N TYR A 779 -20.62 9.71 22.37
CA TYR A 779 -21.00 10.35 23.61
C TYR A 779 -20.55 11.83 23.59
N PRO A 780 -21.45 12.79 23.85
CA PRO A 780 -21.07 14.20 23.94
C PRO A 780 -20.01 14.42 25.03
N PHE A 781 -18.86 14.96 24.67
CA PHE A 781 -17.75 15.20 25.60
C PHE A 781 -16.96 16.43 25.17
N ALA A 782 -17.20 17.53 25.87
CA ALA A 782 -16.44 18.75 25.67
C ALA A 782 -15.08 18.63 26.36
N TRP A 783 -14.01 18.64 25.57
CA TRP A 783 -12.64 18.54 26.06
C TRP A 783 -11.85 19.78 25.67
N SER A 784 -11.15 20.33 26.66
CA SER A 784 -10.32 21.51 26.48
C SER A 784 -8.96 21.15 25.89
N PRO A 785 -8.41 21.97 24.97
CA PRO A 785 -6.99 21.88 24.63
C PRO A 785 -6.15 22.13 25.87
N ASP A 786 -4.86 21.84 25.74
CA ASP A 786 -3.89 22.06 26.80
C ASP A 786 -4.22 21.36 28.13
N THR A 787 -4.90 20.22 28.04
CA THR A 787 -5.35 19.43 29.19
C THR A 787 -5.12 17.95 28.90
N TRP A 788 -4.55 17.23 29.87
CA TRP A 788 -4.41 15.78 29.80
C TRP A 788 -5.74 15.09 30.10
N TYR A 789 -6.11 14.13 29.26
CA TYR A 789 -7.24 13.23 29.46
C TYR A 789 -6.77 11.77 29.40
N THR A 790 -7.34 10.91 30.22
CA THR A 790 -7.18 9.47 30.12
C THR A 790 -8.33 8.90 29.29
N ILE A 791 -8.03 8.23 28.18
CA ILE A 791 -9.00 7.45 27.39
C ILE A 791 -8.83 5.98 27.78
N LYS A 792 -9.95 5.30 28.07
CA LYS A 792 -9.99 3.85 28.27
C LYS A 792 -10.99 3.23 27.31
N PHE A 793 -10.53 2.26 26.52
CA PHE A 793 -11.31 1.58 25.50
C PHE A 793 -11.19 0.06 25.63
N GLN A 794 -12.32 -0.60 25.88
CA GLN A 794 -12.44 -2.05 25.96
C GLN A 794 -13.12 -2.58 24.71
N ALA A 795 -12.50 -3.58 24.07
CA ALA A 795 -13.10 -4.36 23.00
C ALA A 795 -13.25 -5.82 23.45
N SER A 796 -14.46 -6.36 23.29
CA SER A 796 -14.81 -7.74 23.64
C SER A 796 -15.49 -8.43 22.47
N THR A 797 -15.23 -9.71 22.30
CA THR A 797 -15.97 -10.62 21.43
C THR A 797 -16.96 -11.41 22.27
N GLU A 798 -18.25 -11.16 22.07
CA GLU A 798 -19.34 -11.82 22.78
C GLU A 798 -20.22 -12.56 21.76
N GLY A 799 -20.02 -13.88 21.64
CA GLY A 799 -20.68 -14.68 20.59
C GLY A 799 -20.18 -14.29 19.20
N ASP A 800 -21.10 -13.85 18.34
CA ASP A 800 -20.87 -13.40 16.97
C ASP A 800 -20.83 -11.87 16.83
N LYS A 801 -20.58 -11.16 17.93
CA LYS A 801 -20.59 -9.68 18.00
C LYS A 801 -19.33 -9.11 18.63
N ALA A 802 -19.06 -7.85 18.30
CA ALA A 802 -18.09 -7.03 19.02
C ALA A 802 -18.85 -6.08 19.96
N VAL A 803 -18.52 -6.14 21.26
CA VAL A 803 -19.03 -5.23 22.29
C VAL A 803 -17.91 -4.28 22.68
N LEU A 804 -18.18 -3.00 22.50
CA LEU A 804 -17.19 -1.93 22.58
C LEU A 804 -17.60 -0.95 23.66
N LYS A 805 -16.71 -0.65 24.61
CA LYS A 805 -17.01 0.24 25.73
C LYS A 805 -15.89 1.24 25.92
N ALA A 806 -16.21 2.52 25.98
CA ALA A 806 -15.20 3.55 26.24
C ALA A 806 -15.66 4.60 27.25
N LYS A 807 -14.67 5.24 27.87
CA LYS A 807 -14.84 6.39 28.76
C LYS A 807 -13.58 7.23 28.77
N VAL A 808 -13.76 8.48 29.15
CA VAL A 808 -12.69 9.48 29.20
C VAL A 808 -12.85 10.35 30.45
N TRP A 809 -11.75 10.77 31.06
CA TRP A 809 -11.75 11.70 32.20
C TRP A 809 -10.44 12.50 32.20
N LYS A 810 -10.36 13.59 32.97
CA LYS A 810 -9.12 14.35 33.07
C LYS A 810 -8.07 13.55 33.84
N ARG A 811 -6.82 13.58 33.38
CA ARG A 811 -5.71 12.89 34.05
C ARG A 811 -5.60 13.38 35.50
N GLY A 812 -5.47 12.44 36.44
CA GLY A 812 -5.42 12.72 37.88
C GLY A 812 -6.77 12.80 38.59
N GLU A 813 -7.89 12.90 37.86
CA GLU A 813 -9.23 12.72 38.44
C GLU A 813 -9.57 11.21 38.59
N PRO A 814 -10.49 10.82 39.49
CA PRO A 814 -10.90 9.43 39.63
C PRO A 814 -11.55 8.88 38.35
N GLU A 815 -11.22 7.62 38.00
CA GLU A 815 -11.85 6.91 36.88
C GLU A 815 -13.38 6.84 37.07
N PRO A 816 -14.19 7.25 36.07
CA PRO A 816 -15.64 7.14 36.14
C PRO A 816 -16.10 5.69 36.32
N SER A 817 -17.07 5.45 37.22
CA SER A 817 -17.58 4.10 37.49
C SER A 817 -18.34 3.49 36.30
N ASN A 818 -19.06 4.32 35.55
CA ASN A 818 -19.83 3.90 34.39
C ASN A 818 -19.05 4.10 33.08
N TRP A 819 -19.30 3.22 32.11
CA TRP A 819 -18.90 3.46 30.72
C TRP A 819 -19.71 4.62 30.14
N MET A 820 -19.07 5.50 29.38
CA MET A 820 -19.73 6.66 28.77
C MET A 820 -20.38 6.30 27.44
N VAL A 821 -19.70 5.49 26.64
CA VAL A 821 -20.18 5.01 25.36
C VAL A 821 -20.10 3.48 25.32
N THR A 822 -21.15 2.85 24.77
CA THR A 822 -21.18 1.43 24.47
C THR A 822 -21.75 1.24 23.07
N GLY A 823 -21.10 0.39 22.28
CA GLY A 823 -21.55 0.04 20.94
C GLY A 823 -21.49 -1.46 20.72
N GLU A 824 -22.39 -1.96 19.88
CA GLU A 824 -22.47 -3.36 19.47
C GLU A 824 -22.46 -3.42 17.94
N ASP A 825 -21.44 -4.04 17.36
CA ASP A 825 -21.35 -4.24 15.90
C ASP A 825 -21.78 -5.67 15.56
N SER A 826 -22.85 -5.78 14.75
CA SER A 826 -23.38 -7.07 14.28
C SER A 826 -22.64 -7.61 13.06
N VAL A 827 -21.75 -6.84 12.45
CA VAL A 827 -20.82 -7.29 11.41
C VAL A 827 -19.40 -7.05 11.94
N PRO A 828 -18.98 -7.77 12.99
CA PRO A 828 -17.89 -7.33 13.84
C PRO A 828 -16.50 -7.58 13.27
N ASN A 829 -15.54 -6.77 13.73
CA ASN A 829 -14.14 -7.14 13.74
C ASN A 829 -13.83 -7.88 15.05
N LEU A 830 -13.56 -9.18 14.94
CA LEU A 830 -13.39 -10.07 16.11
C LEU A 830 -11.97 -10.07 16.70
N GLN A 831 -11.03 -9.47 15.98
CA GLN A 831 -9.63 -9.36 16.36
C GLN A 831 -9.01 -8.13 15.70
N GLY A 832 -7.83 -7.75 16.18
CA GLY A 832 -7.01 -6.67 15.63
C GLY A 832 -6.01 -6.17 16.65
N SER A 833 -4.96 -5.52 16.16
CA SER A 833 -3.88 -4.96 16.96
C SER A 833 -4.36 -3.78 17.82
N PRO A 834 -3.81 -3.59 19.03
CA PRO A 834 -3.83 -2.27 19.67
C PRO A 834 -3.09 -1.28 18.77
N GLY A 835 -3.58 -0.05 18.69
CA GLY A 835 -2.94 0.99 17.89
C GLY A 835 -3.21 2.41 18.37
N LEU A 836 -2.51 3.36 17.75
CA LEU A 836 -2.72 4.79 17.94
C LEU A 836 -3.53 5.36 16.78
N PHE A 837 -4.39 6.33 17.07
CA PHE A 837 -5.11 7.09 16.07
C PHE A 837 -4.96 8.59 16.32
N GLY A 838 -4.59 9.39 15.32
CA GLY A 838 -4.87 10.82 15.42
C GLY A 838 -4.72 11.60 14.12
N ASP A 839 -5.39 12.74 14.03
CA ASP A 839 -5.40 13.64 12.87
C ASP A 839 -4.80 15.00 13.27
N ALA A 840 -3.48 15.14 13.07
CA ALA A 840 -2.68 16.31 13.41
C ALA A 840 -2.62 17.34 12.26
N LYS A 841 -3.64 17.40 11.38
CA LYS A 841 -3.69 18.42 10.32
C LYS A 841 -3.72 19.85 10.86
N VAL A 842 -4.30 20.05 12.04
CA VAL A 842 -4.56 21.37 12.60
C VAL A 842 -3.59 21.73 13.72
N ALA A 843 -3.29 20.81 14.62
CA ALA A 843 -2.45 21.03 15.79
C ALA A 843 -1.80 19.71 16.25
N GLU A 844 -0.72 19.82 17.01
CA GLU A 844 -0.01 18.68 17.60
C GLU A 844 -0.80 18.04 18.74
N PHE A 845 -0.54 16.76 18.98
CA PHE A 845 -1.04 16.03 20.15
C PHE A 845 0.04 15.10 20.71
N PHE A 846 -0.16 14.67 21.95
CA PHE A 846 0.79 13.86 22.71
C PHE A 846 0.08 12.65 23.32
N TYR A 847 0.82 11.56 23.48
CA TYR A 847 0.44 10.38 24.25
C TYR A 847 1.42 10.13 25.39
N ASP A 848 0.89 9.59 26.47
CA ASP A 848 1.65 9.06 27.59
C ASP A 848 0.89 7.92 28.31
N ASN A 849 1.54 7.21 29.23
CA ASN A 849 0.99 6.16 30.10
C ASN A 849 0.13 5.14 29.35
N ILE A 850 0.62 4.69 28.19
CA ILE A 850 -0.07 3.71 27.37
C ILE A 850 -0.05 2.37 28.10
N SER A 851 -1.19 1.71 28.16
CA SER A 851 -1.29 0.34 28.64
C SER A 851 -2.27 -0.50 27.83
N VAL A 852 -1.94 -1.77 27.68
CA VAL A 852 -2.81 -2.77 27.06
C VAL A 852 -2.89 -3.96 28.01
N ALA A 853 -4.09 -4.35 28.40
CA ALA A 853 -4.33 -5.43 29.36
C ALA A 853 -5.43 -6.36 28.85
N PRO A 854 -5.39 -7.67 29.19
CA PRO A 854 -6.53 -8.54 28.88
C PRO A 854 -7.78 -8.00 29.59
N ASN A 855 -8.95 -8.20 29.00
CA ASN A 855 -10.19 -7.90 29.70
C ASN A 855 -10.31 -8.77 30.95
N ASP A 856 -10.87 -8.20 32.02
CA ASP A 856 -11.21 -8.96 33.21
C ASP A 856 -12.18 -10.09 32.81
N GLY A 857 -11.76 -11.34 33.04
CA GLY A 857 -12.53 -12.56 32.74
C GLY A 857 -13.42 -13.01 33.88
#